data_AF-A0A199W2F3-F1
#
_entry.id   AF-A0A199W2F3-F1
#
_cell.length_a   1.000
_cell.length_b   1.000
_cell.length_c   1.000
_cell.angle_alpha   90.00
_cell.angle_beta   90.00
_cell.angle_gamma   90.00
#
_symmetry.space_group_name_H-M   'P 1'
#
loop_
_entity.id
_entity.type
_entity.pdbx_description
1 polymer ?
#
loop_
_entity_poly.entity_id
_entity_poly.type
_entity_poly.pdbx_seq_one_letter_code
_entity_poly.pdbx_strand_id
1 'polypeptide(L)'
;MATLRFPISFGACSQNCDISKSGMMVPSAPKKILFASRRSQQVGVWCRSCRPIASSASRSPIRRLHPSVGVKIGSKEELQKGFSYTFRTDSNGIVKVVVRSEYGKYVVRFEVTFLPQFGTEEGLVLNWTMFTSDSSLLLVPCSQASEGTVTAKVPFVQNSSGSFLAELVFDASKVPFYLSFLLNSAGSEIRSHRKTNFCVPVGLGSGQPMPLGVSVSDDGLTNFSLFSKNAEGVILCLYDGIKDEPALEIELDPYINCTGDIWHVSLENVEEYVSYGYRCKGPILWRKGDRFHMKHVLLDPYAKVIGNFFPDHGGKVSLSRCLASLAKESAFDWSGDTSPCLPMEKLVVYRLNVGLCTKDKSSGLSENAAGTFSGLIEKIEYFKTLGVNAVLLEPIFPFDEKKGPYFPFHFFSPMMSYGHGRDSASGTNSMKEMIKSMHARGMEVLLEVVFSHTSEGGDAASQMISFRGIDNSSYYIVDGDVRSGANNALNCNNPIVQRLILDSLHHWVVEYHVDGFCFVNSSSLVRSSNGNNLSRPPLLEAIAFDPILSKTKIIADCWSPIDMSSMEIQFPHWKKWAEMNSRFSVDVRNFLRGEALLSDLATRICGSGDLFSSRGPAYSFNYITKNFGLPLVDLVSFSSIDLASELSWNCGEEGPTGNSSVLQTRLKQIRNFLFILFVSLGVPVLNMGDECGYSNGGSPSYNDRRPFDWNSLRTGFGLQITQFVAYLSSLRNRRGDIFQRKDFLKVENICWNGSNQTEPNWGDSSCKFLSVMFKADADGRASKLHRGDLFIGFNASDHPEVALLPEQSEGTVWLRLVDTALPFPGFFASYSDPNVHQVAGLSAYEIKSHRINTFAHTPSKEWFQTNAVLCVSLGNFLFFAIFALMMIGVKDQNDKRDAWHHGGWMAKIVFWAVLVALMFFLPNVVITIYETMSKFGSGLFLLVQVILLLDFVHTWNDAWVEKDEQKWYIALLVISVVCYLATYAFSGLLFMWFNPSGHDCGLNVFFIVMTMILAFAFAVVALHPQVNGSLLPASVISVYCAYLSYSGLSSEPPDYECNGLHLHSKQVSIGTLVLGMLTTVLSVVYSAVRAGSSTTFLSPPSSPRIGSKKPLLKAGDTESGKEESKEGEPRPVSYSYTFFHLIFALASMYSAMLLTGWTSSTSGSELIDVGWTTVWVRICTEWATGALYIWTLIAPLVLPDREFS
;
A
#
# COMPACT_ATOMS: atom_id res chain seq x y z
N MET A 1 -25.95 4.80 51.06
CA MET A 1 -24.78 3.97 50.70
C MET A 1 -24.01 4.74 49.65
N ALA A 2 -22.95 5.48 49.99
CA ALA A 2 -21.65 5.02 50.52
C ALA A 2 -20.82 4.35 49.39
N THR A 3 -19.93 5.07 48.71
CA THR A 3 -18.52 5.44 49.07
C THR A 3 -17.59 4.23 49.16
N LEU A 4 -16.40 4.23 48.56
CA LEU A 4 -15.24 5.11 48.84
C LEU A 4 -14.42 5.38 47.55
N ARG A 5 -13.77 6.54 47.27
CA ARG A 5 -12.89 7.45 48.05
C ARG A 5 -11.53 6.79 48.42
N PHE A 6 -10.36 7.44 48.35
CA PHE A 6 -10.01 8.87 48.25
C PHE A 6 -8.56 9.07 47.67
N PRO A 7 -7.96 10.30 47.60
CA PRO A 7 -6.88 10.65 46.66
C PRO A 7 -5.63 11.19 47.41
N ILE A 8 -4.84 12.07 46.78
CA ILE A 8 -4.22 13.29 47.38
C ILE A 8 -3.94 14.30 46.25
N SER A 9 -3.87 15.59 46.56
CA SER A 9 -3.83 16.69 45.58
C SER A 9 -2.89 17.83 45.96
N PHE A 10 -2.48 18.62 44.95
CA PHE A 10 -2.04 20.03 45.00
C PHE A 10 -0.88 20.47 45.93
N GLY A 11 0.06 21.21 45.32
CA GLY A 11 0.93 22.19 45.98
C GLY A 11 1.13 23.38 45.05
N ALA A 12 1.16 24.61 45.57
CA ALA A 12 1.25 25.85 44.79
C ALA A 12 2.11 26.91 45.52
N CYS A 13 2.73 27.84 44.75
CA CYS A 13 3.42 29.09 45.20
C CYS A 13 4.62 28.91 46.17
N SER A 14 5.75 29.63 46.12
CA SER A 14 6.08 30.98 45.62
C SER A 14 7.61 31.25 45.66
N GLN A 15 8.03 32.35 45.01
CA GLN A 15 9.23 33.19 45.28
C GLN A 15 10.67 32.62 45.33
N ASN A 16 11.54 33.16 44.46
CA ASN A 16 12.63 34.06 44.89
C ASN A 16 13.31 34.82 43.71
N CYS A 17 13.84 36.02 44.01
CA CYS A 17 14.73 36.82 43.15
C CYS A 17 16.20 36.36 43.34
N ASP A 18 17.18 36.57 42.45
CA ASP A 18 17.80 37.88 42.17
C ASP A 18 18.85 37.85 41.01
N ILE A 19 18.92 38.98 40.29
CA ILE A 19 20.11 39.72 39.79
C ILE A 19 21.29 38.97 39.11
N SER A 20 21.53 39.25 37.81
CA SER A 20 22.87 39.66 37.34
C SER A 20 22.88 40.55 36.07
N LYS A 21 23.25 41.81 36.29
CA LYS A 21 23.94 42.83 35.46
C LYS A 21 23.89 42.86 33.92
N SER A 22 23.64 44.08 33.45
CA SER A 22 23.83 44.60 32.09
C SER A 22 25.28 45.01 31.76
N GLY A 23 25.57 45.15 30.46
CA GLY A 23 26.76 45.84 29.94
C GLY A 23 26.46 46.47 28.58
N MET A 24 26.60 47.80 28.46
CA MET A 24 26.29 48.60 27.28
C MET A 24 27.49 49.48 26.95
N MET A 25 27.84 49.68 25.66
CA MET A 25 28.78 50.72 25.27
C MET A 25 28.57 51.22 23.84
N VAL A 26 28.71 52.53 23.67
CA VAL A 26 28.69 53.33 22.42
C VAL A 26 29.86 54.33 22.55
N PRO A 27 30.49 54.81 21.47
CA PRO A 27 30.46 56.28 21.29
C PRO A 27 30.52 56.83 19.84
N SER A 28 29.78 57.94 19.64
CA SER A 28 30.09 59.16 18.85
C SER A 28 30.34 59.19 17.32
N ALA A 29 29.62 60.14 16.69
CA ALA A 29 29.63 60.68 15.31
C ALA A 29 30.87 61.60 14.99
N PRO A 30 30.95 62.53 13.98
CA PRO A 30 29.97 62.96 12.94
C PRO A 30 30.50 63.39 11.52
N LYS A 31 29.59 63.52 10.51
CA LYS A 31 29.35 64.74 9.65
C LYS A 31 28.62 64.46 8.29
N LYS A 32 27.56 65.27 8.02
CA LYS A 32 27.21 66.05 6.77
C LYS A 32 27.32 65.36 5.37
N ILE A 33 26.43 65.55 4.36
CA ILE A 33 25.39 66.59 4.11
C ILE A 33 24.45 66.23 2.90
N LEU A 34 23.18 66.70 2.91
CA LEU A 34 22.22 66.97 1.79
C LEU A 34 21.81 65.82 0.80
N PHE A 35 20.63 65.82 0.13
CA PHE A 35 19.49 66.76 0.08
C PHE A 35 18.11 66.00 0.03
N ALA A 36 17.02 66.74 0.27
CA ALA A 36 15.60 66.35 0.34
C ALA A 36 14.94 66.07 -1.06
N SER A 37 13.64 65.77 -1.25
CA SER A 37 12.46 66.01 -0.39
C SER A 37 11.17 65.19 -0.69
N ARG A 38 10.41 64.90 0.40
CA ARG A 38 8.94 65.08 0.66
C ARG A 38 7.90 64.39 -0.27
N ARG A 39 6.88 63.66 0.23
CA ARG A 39 5.75 63.97 1.17
C ARG A 39 4.80 65.06 0.61
N SER A 40 3.46 65.01 0.77
CA SER A 40 2.65 64.52 1.90
C SER A 40 1.16 64.20 1.55
N GLN A 41 0.48 63.44 2.42
CA GLN A 41 -0.99 63.40 2.56
C GLN A 41 -1.54 64.69 3.18
N GLN A 42 -2.81 65.08 2.92
CA GLN A 42 -3.80 65.25 4.00
C GLN A 42 -5.26 65.48 3.56
N VAL A 43 -6.14 64.82 4.33
CA VAL A 43 -7.58 64.99 4.62
C VAL A 43 -8.20 66.39 4.43
N GLY A 44 -9.46 66.44 3.95
CA GLY A 44 -10.36 67.62 4.05
C GLY A 44 -11.80 67.30 3.62
N VAL A 45 -12.81 67.85 4.30
CA VAL A 45 -14.24 67.49 4.16
C VAL A 45 -15.07 68.72 3.76
N TRP A 46 -16.04 68.60 2.82
CA TRP A 46 -17.42 69.12 2.90
C TRP A 46 -18.18 69.24 1.54
N CYS A 47 -19.41 68.74 1.59
CA CYS A 47 -20.61 68.93 0.78
C CYS A 47 -20.85 70.29 0.04
N ARG A 48 -21.22 70.29 -1.25
CA ARG A 48 -22.52 70.80 -1.83
C ARG A 48 -22.50 71.21 -3.33
N SER A 49 -23.64 70.92 -3.99
CA SER A 49 -24.34 71.59 -5.12
C SER A 49 -23.75 71.70 -6.56
N CYS A 50 -24.51 71.08 -7.48
CA CYS A 50 -25.08 71.65 -8.74
C CYS A 50 -24.19 72.21 -9.88
N ARG A 51 -24.18 71.47 -11.02
CA ARG A 51 -24.62 71.82 -12.42
C ARG A 51 -24.47 73.27 -12.98
N PRO A 52 -24.45 73.48 -14.33
CA PRO A 52 -24.12 72.60 -15.48
C PRO A 52 -23.31 73.37 -16.60
N ILE A 53 -23.57 73.06 -17.90
CA ILE A 53 -23.11 73.71 -19.17
C ILE A 53 -21.81 73.08 -19.75
N ALA A 54 -21.57 72.81 -21.05
CA ALA A 54 -22.31 72.33 -22.24
C ALA A 54 -21.46 72.65 -23.50
N SER A 55 -21.27 71.70 -24.46
CA SER A 55 -20.95 71.88 -25.92
C SER A 55 -19.75 72.76 -26.39
N SER A 56 -19.03 72.55 -27.50
CA SER A 56 -18.93 71.46 -28.51
C SER A 56 -17.88 71.80 -29.61
N ALA A 57 -17.25 70.78 -30.25
CA ALA A 57 -16.65 70.76 -31.62
C ALA A 57 -15.51 71.77 -31.97
N SER A 58 -14.63 71.61 -32.97
CA SER A 58 -14.46 70.75 -34.19
C SER A 58 -12.93 70.71 -34.55
N ARG A 59 -12.35 69.86 -35.42
CA ARG A 59 -12.50 69.76 -36.90
C ARG A 59 -11.70 68.56 -37.49
N SER A 60 -12.21 67.97 -38.59
CA SER A 60 -11.44 67.22 -39.62
C SER A 60 -11.27 68.09 -40.89
N PRO A 61 -10.50 67.70 -41.96
CA PRO A 61 -11.19 67.20 -43.18
C PRO A 61 -10.39 66.40 -44.29
N ILE A 62 -11.07 65.41 -44.95
CA ILE A 62 -11.22 65.21 -46.45
C ILE A 62 -10.00 64.68 -47.29
N ARG A 63 -10.05 63.86 -48.38
CA ARG A 63 -10.97 63.59 -49.56
C ARG A 63 -10.79 62.11 -50.06
N ARG A 64 -11.80 61.23 -50.26
CA ARG A 64 -12.84 61.04 -51.33
C ARG A 64 -12.39 60.55 -52.73
N LEU A 65 -13.06 59.49 -53.25
CA LEU A 65 -14.02 59.57 -54.39
C LEU A 65 -14.86 58.28 -54.58
N HIS A 66 -16.06 58.43 -55.19
CA HIS A 66 -17.13 57.43 -55.42
C HIS A 66 -17.75 57.67 -56.82
N PRO A 67 -18.55 56.73 -57.38
CA PRO A 67 -20.01 57.02 -57.47
C PRO A 67 -20.98 55.97 -56.86
N SER A 68 -21.96 55.46 -57.63
CA SER A 68 -23.38 55.28 -57.24
C SER A 68 -24.12 54.21 -58.09
N VAL A 69 -25.41 53.82 -57.92
CA VAL A 69 -26.68 54.35 -57.33
C VAL A 69 -27.48 53.15 -56.71
N GLY A 70 -28.40 53.26 -55.74
CA GLY A 70 -28.79 54.40 -54.90
C GLY A 70 -30.26 54.56 -54.42
N VAL A 71 -31.10 53.51 -54.27
CA VAL A 71 -32.46 53.64 -53.64
C VAL A 71 -32.40 53.41 -52.13
N LYS A 72 -32.91 54.36 -51.33
CA LYS A 72 -33.03 54.28 -49.86
C LYS A 72 -34.46 54.63 -49.43
N ILE A 73 -35.05 53.79 -48.58
CA ILE A 73 -36.27 54.09 -47.80
C ILE A 73 -36.09 53.47 -46.41
N GLY A 74 -36.52 54.17 -45.36
CA GLY A 74 -36.84 53.58 -44.05
C GLY A 74 -35.69 53.45 -43.06
N SER A 75 -35.89 54.03 -41.87
CA SER A 75 -35.15 53.72 -40.64
C SER A 75 -35.47 52.30 -40.15
N LYS A 76 -34.47 51.58 -39.63
CA LYS A 76 -34.75 50.39 -38.81
C LYS A 76 -35.27 50.83 -37.45
N GLU A 77 -36.45 50.34 -37.08
CA GLU A 77 -36.96 50.37 -35.71
C GLU A 77 -36.10 49.44 -34.83
N GLU A 78 -35.88 49.83 -33.58
CA GLU A 78 -35.43 48.88 -32.55
C GLU A 78 -36.58 47.91 -32.27
N LEU A 79 -36.32 46.60 -32.29
CA LEU A 79 -37.35 45.60 -32.05
C LEU A 79 -37.86 45.71 -30.60
N GLN A 80 -39.09 46.20 -30.44
CA GLN A 80 -39.74 46.28 -29.13
C GLN A 80 -40.02 44.87 -28.58
N LYS A 81 -39.46 44.56 -27.40
CA LYS A 81 -39.66 43.28 -26.71
C LYS A 81 -41.11 43.14 -26.22
N GLY A 82 -41.74 42.00 -26.50
CA GLY A 82 -43.05 41.68 -25.94
C GLY A 82 -43.57 40.28 -26.24
N PHE A 83 -44.28 39.71 -25.26
CA PHE A 83 -44.92 38.40 -25.31
C PHE A 83 -46.33 38.49 -25.89
N SER A 84 -46.74 37.51 -26.69
CA SER A 84 -48.07 37.47 -27.32
C SER A 84 -48.81 36.18 -26.95
N TYR A 85 -49.77 36.28 -26.04
CA TYR A 85 -50.65 35.19 -25.63
C TYR A 85 -51.89 35.16 -26.53
N THR A 86 -52.38 33.97 -26.90
CA THR A 86 -53.59 33.82 -27.72
C THR A 86 -54.53 32.81 -27.07
N PHE A 87 -55.74 33.25 -26.75
CA PHE A 87 -56.77 32.48 -26.08
C PHE A 87 -57.99 32.29 -26.97
N ARG A 88 -58.63 31.12 -26.83
CA ARG A 88 -59.95 30.84 -27.40
C ARG A 88 -61.02 31.05 -26.34
N THR A 89 -62.09 31.76 -26.68
CA THR A 89 -63.25 31.95 -25.80
C THR A 89 -64.16 30.71 -25.78
N ASP A 90 -65.03 30.62 -24.78
CA ASP A 90 -66.20 29.72 -24.76
C ASP A 90 -67.10 29.80 -26.01
N SER A 91 -67.13 30.97 -26.63
CA SER A 91 -67.93 31.40 -27.78
C SER A 91 -67.19 31.27 -29.12
N ASN A 92 -66.06 30.56 -29.16
CA ASN A 92 -65.18 30.35 -30.33
C ASN A 92 -64.52 31.63 -30.92
N GLY A 93 -64.56 32.76 -30.22
CA GLY A 93 -63.77 33.94 -30.55
C GLY A 93 -62.29 33.78 -30.19
N ILE A 94 -61.45 34.67 -30.71
CA ILE A 94 -60.02 34.73 -30.41
C ILE A 94 -59.70 36.02 -29.65
N VAL A 95 -59.04 35.88 -28.50
CA VAL A 95 -58.52 36.97 -27.68
C VAL A 95 -57.01 36.86 -27.68
N LYS A 96 -56.34 37.84 -28.29
CA LYS A 96 -54.88 37.96 -28.28
C LYS A 96 -54.49 39.04 -27.26
N VAL A 97 -53.44 38.78 -26.48
CA VAL A 97 -52.94 39.71 -25.48
C VAL A 97 -51.44 39.86 -25.66
N VAL A 98 -50.98 41.09 -25.88
CA VAL A 98 -49.58 41.42 -26.12
C VAL A 98 -49.05 42.25 -24.96
N VAL A 99 -48.13 41.68 -24.19
CA VAL A 99 -47.42 42.35 -23.07
C VAL A 99 -46.10 42.87 -23.62
N ARG A 100 -45.85 44.17 -23.55
CA ARG A 100 -44.60 44.82 -23.99
C ARG A 100 -43.92 45.57 -22.86
N SER A 101 -42.60 45.66 -22.90
CA SER A 101 -41.81 46.54 -22.02
C SER A 101 -41.42 47.81 -22.78
N GLU A 102 -41.86 48.98 -22.32
CA GLU A 102 -41.61 50.28 -22.92
C GLU A 102 -41.13 51.29 -21.84
N TYR A 103 -39.88 51.73 -21.93
CA TYR A 103 -39.29 52.79 -21.10
C TYR A 103 -39.53 52.65 -19.56
N GLY A 104 -39.39 51.44 -19.02
CA GLY A 104 -39.60 51.18 -17.58
C GLY A 104 -41.06 50.99 -17.16
N LYS A 105 -41.96 50.79 -18.13
CA LYS A 105 -43.37 50.43 -17.92
C LYS A 105 -43.73 49.19 -18.73
N TYR A 106 -44.71 48.43 -18.25
CA TYR A 106 -45.28 47.30 -18.99
C TYR A 106 -46.63 47.70 -19.57
N VAL A 107 -46.76 47.59 -20.90
CA VAL A 107 -48.00 47.85 -21.65
C VAL A 107 -48.64 46.53 -22.02
N VAL A 108 -49.86 46.26 -21.53
CA VAL A 108 -50.64 45.08 -21.88
C VAL A 108 -51.76 45.49 -22.83
N ARG A 109 -51.62 45.12 -24.10
CA ARG A 109 -52.59 45.37 -25.17
C ARG A 109 -53.46 44.12 -25.39
N PHE A 110 -54.76 44.28 -25.30
CA PHE A 110 -55.76 43.25 -25.62
C PHE A 110 -56.30 43.51 -27.01
N GLU A 111 -56.39 42.46 -27.83
CA GLU A 111 -56.93 42.47 -29.19
C GLU A 111 -57.94 41.32 -29.32
N VAL A 112 -59.22 41.66 -29.53
CA VAL A 112 -60.29 40.66 -29.70
C VAL A 112 -60.75 40.65 -31.15
N THR A 113 -60.66 39.47 -31.77
CA THR A 113 -61.01 39.24 -33.17
C THR A 113 -62.26 38.37 -33.25
N PHE A 114 -63.37 39.00 -33.68
CA PHE A 114 -64.65 38.40 -34.06
C PHE A 114 -65.35 37.52 -32.99
N LEU A 115 -66.44 38.04 -32.42
CA LEU A 115 -67.38 37.31 -31.56
C LEU A 115 -68.70 37.10 -32.33
N PRO A 116 -69.02 35.89 -32.83
CA PRO A 116 -70.13 35.68 -33.77
C PRO A 116 -71.57 35.85 -33.23
N GLN A 117 -71.76 36.22 -31.95
CA GLN A 117 -73.07 36.20 -31.28
C GLN A 117 -73.53 37.55 -30.70
N PHE A 118 -72.75 38.63 -30.83
CA PHE A 118 -73.05 39.92 -30.17
C PHE A 118 -73.19 41.06 -31.17
N GLY A 119 -74.21 41.90 -30.97
CA GLY A 119 -74.58 43.00 -31.87
C GLY A 119 -73.61 44.18 -31.81
N THR A 120 -73.49 44.92 -32.91
CA THR A 120 -72.50 45.99 -33.11
C THR A 120 -72.73 47.30 -32.34
N GLU A 121 -73.73 47.37 -31.45
CA GLU A 121 -74.07 48.59 -30.70
C GLU A 121 -73.75 48.51 -29.19
N GLU A 122 -73.33 47.36 -28.66
CA GLU A 122 -73.11 47.17 -27.22
C GLU A 122 -71.61 47.00 -26.88
N GLY A 123 -71.08 47.94 -26.10
CA GLY A 123 -69.64 48.04 -25.82
C GLY A 123 -69.07 46.85 -25.04
N LEU A 124 -67.98 46.28 -25.57
CA LEU A 124 -67.18 45.26 -24.89
C LEU A 124 -66.37 45.88 -23.74
N VAL A 125 -66.40 45.27 -22.56
CA VAL A 125 -65.70 45.75 -21.35
C VAL A 125 -64.74 44.69 -20.81
N LEU A 126 -63.51 45.11 -20.53
CA LEU A 126 -62.49 44.33 -19.82
C LEU A 126 -62.69 44.48 -18.30
N ASN A 127 -63.09 43.41 -17.61
CA ASN A 127 -63.06 43.35 -16.15
C ASN A 127 -61.75 42.66 -15.72
N TRP A 128 -60.90 43.32 -14.94
CA TRP A 128 -59.57 42.79 -14.59
C TRP A 128 -59.19 42.94 -13.11
N THR A 129 -58.29 42.07 -12.66
CA THR A 129 -57.67 42.04 -11.33
C THR A 129 -56.19 41.65 -11.42
N MET A 130 -55.37 42.17 -10.51
CA MET A 130 -53.98 41.75 -10.34
C MET A 130 -53.85 40.84 -9.13
N PHE A 131 -53.05 39.79 -9.25
CA PHE A 131 -52.68 38.93 -8.13
C PHE A 131 -51.20 38.57 -8.22
N THR A 132 -50.55 38.52 -7.06
CA THR A 132 -49.21 37.92 -6.94
C THR A 132 -49.30 36.40 -7.06
N SER A 133 -48.14 35.77 -7.26
CA SER A 133 -47.94 34.32 -7.37
C SER A 133 -48.48 33.51 -6.18
N ASP A 134 -48.56 34.08 -4.98
CA ASP A 134 -49.17 33.49 -3.78
C ASP A 134 -50.72 33.66 -3.73
N SER A 135 -51.32 34.14 -4.83
CA SER A 135 -52.74 34.54 -4.93
C SER A 135 -53.17 35.71 -4.04
N SER A 136 -52.24 36.51 -3.48
CA SER A 136 -52.61 37.75 -2.80
C SER A 136 -53.13 38.78 -3.81
N LEU A 137 -54.24 39.44 -3.49
CA LEU A 137 -54.86 40.46 -4.33
C LEU A 137 -54.11 41.78 -4.22
N LEU A 138 -53.45 42.20 -5.31
CA LEU A 138 -52.82 43.52 -5.39
C LEU A 138 -53.91 44.59 -5.56
N LEU A 139 -54.05 45.46 -4.55
CA LEU A 139 -55.01 46.56 -4.57
C LEU A 139 -54.81 47.45 -5.81
N VAL A 140 -55.87 47.53 -6.64
CA VAL A 140 -55.90 48.42 -7.80
C VAL A 140 -55.87 49.88 -7.31
N PRO A 141 -55.03 50.77 -7.88
CA PRO A 141 -54.99 52.17 -7.47
C PRO A 141 -56.34 52.87 -7.59
N CYS A 142 -56.74 53.61 -6.54
CA CYS A 142 -58.00 54.35 -6.48
C CYS A 142 -58.08 55.47 -7.55
N SER A 143 -58.67 55.12 -8.69
CA SER A 143 -59.28 56.08 -9.63
C SER A 143 -60.33 55.45 -10.57
N GLN A 144 -60.44 54.11 -10.63
CA GLN A 144 -61.32 53.37 -11.56
C GLN A 144 -62.19 52.28 -10.90
N ALA A 145 -62.27 52.22 -9.57
CA ALA A 145 -63.09 51.26 -8.86
C ALA A 145 -64.50 51.82 -8.56
N SER A 146 -65.54 51.11 -9.00
CA SER A 146 -66.92 51.32 -8.52
C SER A 146 -67.10 50.64 -7.16
N GLU A 147 -67.84 51.27 -6.24
CA GLU A 147 -68.02 50.81 -4.86
C GLU A 147 -68.35 49.30 -4.76
N GLY A 148 -67.61 48.58 -3.91
CA GLY A 148 -67.89 47.19 -3.56
C GLY A 148 -67.34 46.10 -4.48
N THR A 149 -66.61 46.41 -5.57
CA THR A 149 -65.96 45.38 -6.42
C THR A 149 -64.45 45.57 -6.52
N VAL A 150 -63.69 44.47 -6.35
CA VAL A 150 -62.21 44.44 -6.45
C VAL A 150 -61.72 44.43 -7.90
N THR A 151 -62.65 44.27 -8.86
CA THR A 151 -62.43 44.28 -10.31
C THR A 151 -62.49 45.70 -10.89
N ALA A 152 -61.44 46.11 -11.60
CA ALA A 152 -61.45 47.33 -12.39
C ALA A 152 -62.02 47.08 -13.80
N LYS A 153 -62.63 48.10 -14.40
CA LYS A 153 -63.33 48.01 -15.69
C LYS A 153 -62.75 48.97 -16.72
N VAL A 154 -62.42 48.48 -17.92
CA VAL A 154 -61.91 49.28 -19.04
C VAL A 154 -62.69 48.95 -20.32
N PRO A 155 -63.32 49.93 -21.00
CA PRO A 155 -64.01 49.68 -22.27
C PRO A 155 -63.01 49.46 -23.41
N PHE A 156 -63.37 48.60 -24.37
CA PHE A 156 -62.61 48.43 -25.60
C PHE A 156 -62.96 49.52 -26.63
N VAL A 157 -61.96 49.94 -27.41
CA VAL A 157 -62.10 50.83 -28.57
C VAL A 157 -62.07 49.99 -29.84
N GLN A 158 -63.01 50.22 -30.75
CA GLN A 158 -63.06 49.50 -32.03
C GLN A 158 -62.13 50.17 -33.06
N ASN A 159 -61.25 49.38 -33.69
CA ASN A 159 -60.37 49.84 -34.75
C ASN A 159 -61.06 49.84 -36.12
N SER A 160 -60.47 50.57 -37.08
CA SER A 160 -60.90 50.61 -38.49
C SER A 160 -60.87 49.25 -39.22
N SER A 161 -60.21 48.24 -38.64
CA SER A 161 -60.18 46.84 -39.09
C SER A 161 -61.29 45.97 -38.50
N GLY A 162 -62.15 46.51 -37.62
CA GLY A 162 -63.23 45.77 -36.96
C GLY A 162 -62.80 44.95 -35.74
N SER A 163 -61.53 44.98 -35.33
CA SER A 163 -61.05 44.39 -34.08
C SER A 163 -61.23 45.35 -32.90
N PHE A 164 -61.43 44.80 -31.70
CA PHE A 164 -61.55 45.57 -30.46
C PHE A 164 -60.21 45.60 -29.72
N LEU A 165 -59.72 46.80 -29.37
CA LEU A 165 -58.50 47.01 -28.60
C LEU A 165 -58.76 47.60 -27.20
N ALA A 166 -58.00 47.16 -26.21
CA ALA A 166 -57.85 47.82 -24.91
C ALA A 166 -56.39 47.80 -24.47
N GLU A 167 -55.96 48.77 -23.67
CA GLU A 167 -54.58 48.84 -23.16
C GLU A 167 -54.57 49.14 -21.66
N LEU A 168 -53.66 48.47 -20.94
CA LEU A 168 -53.34 48.72 -19.54
C LEU A 168 -51.85 49.02 -19.42
N VAL A 169 -51.47 49.97 -18.59
CA VAL A 169 -50.07 50.37 -18.39
C VAL A 169 -49.70 50.23 -16.91
N PHE A 170 -48.65 49.47 -16.64
CA PHE A 170 -48.16 49.18 -15.31
C PHE A 170 -46.73 49.70 -15.11
N ASP A 171 -46.40 50.07 -13.89
CA ASP A 171 -45.05 50.48 -13.50
C ASP A 171 -44.18 49.22 -13.27
N ALA A 172 -42.93 49.23 -13.73
CA ALA A 172 -42.03 48.08 -13.56
C ALA A 172 -41.79 47.71 -12.07
N SER A 173 -41.95 48.66 -11.15
CA SER A 173 -41.87 48.41 -9.69
C SER A 173 -42.94 47.48 -9.12
N LYS A 174 -43.97 47.12 -9.90
CA LYS A 174 -45.06 46.21 -9.47
C LYS A 174 -44.96 44.81 -10.06
N VAL A 175 -43.97 44.56 -10.91
CA VAL A 175 -43.75 43.30 -11.63
C VAL A 175 -42.80 42.40 -10.81
N PRO A 176 -42.98 41.06 -10.81
CA PRO A 176 -43.96 40.29 -11.57
C PRO A 176 -45.32 40.07 -10.88
N PHE A 177 -46.37 39.99 -11.69
CA PHE A 177 -47.73 39.64 -11.25
C PHE A 177 -48.50 38.94 -12.36
N TYR A 178 -49.61 38.28 -12.00
CA TYR A 178 -50.57 37.74 -12.93
C TYR A 178 -51.80 38.65 -13.05
N LEU A 179 -52.23 38.86 -14.29
CA LEU A 179 -53.38 39.69 -14.65
C LEU A 179 -54.54 38.76 -15.04
N SER A 180 -55.50 38.58 -14.12
CA SER A 180 -56.75 37.87 -14.40
C SER A 180 -57.72 38.84 -15.03
N PHE A 181 -58.37 38.43 -16.11
CA PHE A 181 -59.43 39.22 -16.74
C PHE A 181 -60.56 38.34 -17.29
N LEU A 182 -61.74 38.93 -17.39
CA LEU A 182 -62.86 38.40 -18.14
C LEU A 182 -63.45 39.51 -19.01
N LEU A 183 -64.06 39.10 -20.12
CA LEU A 183 -64.70 40.03 -21.04
C LEU A 183 -66.20 40.05 -20.73
N ASN A 184 -66.81 41.23 -20.74
CA ASN A 184 -68.25 41.38 -20.54
C ASN A 184 -68.86 42.15 -21.71
N SER A 185 -69.96 41.62 -22.26
CA SER A 185 -70.76 42.25 -23.31
C SER A 185 -72.23 42.03 -22.97
N ALA A 186 -73.03 43.10 -22.98
CA ALA A 186 -74.47 43.06 -22.69
C ALA A 186 -74.86 42.39 -21.33
N GLY A 187 -73.96 42.39 -20.34
CA GLY A 187 -74.15 41.70 -19.06
C GLY A 187 -73.82 40.20 -19.08
N SER A 188 -73.45 39.63 -20.24
CA SER A 188 -72.94 38.26 -20.36
C SER A 188 -71.43 38.23 -20.17
N GLU A 189 -70.96 37.32 -19.31
CA GLU A 189 -69.53 37.06 -19.13
C GLU A 189 -69.01 36.10 -20.20
N ILE A 190 -68.01 36.55 -20.97
CA ILE A 190 -67.26 35.76 -21.93
C ILE A 190 -65.97 35.31 -21.24
N ARG A 191 -65.82 34.00 -21.12
CA ARG A 191 -64.72 33.32 -20.42
C ARG A 191 -63.86 32.53 -21.40
N SER A 192 -62.78 31.94 -20.90
CA SER A 192 -61.95 31.02 -21.69
C SER A 192 -62.80 29.83 -22.19
N HIS A 193 -62.33 29.10 -23.20
CA HIS A 193 -62.95 27.84 -23.65
C HIS A 193 -63.10 26.78 -22.52
N ARG A 194 -62.48 26.98 -21.36
CA ARG A 194 -62.57 26.13 -20.16
C ARG A 194 -63.49 26.71 -19.07
N LYS A 195 -64.22 27.79 -19.36
CA LYS A 195 -65.10 28.55 -18.45
C LYS A 195 -64.36 29.21 -17.27
N THR A 196 -63.06 29.42 -17.39
CA THR A 196 -62.22 30.16 -16.43
C THR A 196 -62.03 31.61 -16.88
N ASN A 197 -61.61 32.48 -15.96
CA ASN A 197 -61.04 33.78 -16.36
C ASN A 197 -59.81 33.54 -17.25
N PHE A 198 -59.50 34.50 -18.12
CA PHE A 198 -58.22 34.57 -18.81
C PHE A 198 -57.16 35.04 -17.83
N CYS A 199 -55.93 34.55 -17.98
CA CYS A 199 -54.79 34.93 -17.16
C CYS A 199 -53.60 35.19 -18.07
N VAL A 200 -52.90 36.31 -17.87
CA VAL A 200 -51.59 36.57 -18.49
C VAL A 200 -50.59 37.02 -17.42
N PRO A 201 -49.36 36.47 -17.40
CA PRO A 201 -48.30 37.03 -16.60
C PRO A 201 -47.81 38.36 -17.19
N VAL A 202 -47.42 39.30 -16.32
CA VAL A 202 -46.81 40.57 -16.68
C VAL A 202 -45.39 40.61 -16.12
N GLY A 203 -44.41 40.67 -17.02
CA GLY A 203 -42.97 40.58 -16.72
C GLY A 203 -42.46 39.18 -16.32
N LEU A 204 -43.31 38.15 -16.46
CA LEU A 204 -42.87 36.78 -16.71
C LEU A 204 -43.30 36.42 -18.14
N GLY A 205 -42.43 35.74 -18.87
CA GLY A 205 -42.78 35.07 -20.12
C GLY A 205 -43.06 33.58 -19.88
N SER A 206 -43.72 32.93 -20.83
CA SER A 206 -44.06 31.50 -20.74
C SER A 206 -42.87 30.57 -20.58
N GLY A 207 -41.64 31.02 -20.85
CA GLY A 207 -40.46 30.16 -20.91
C GLY A 207 -40.46 29.20 -22.11
N GLN A 208 -39.52 28.27 -22.08
CA GLN A 208 -39.33 27.17 -23.02
C GLN A 208 -38.99 25.88 -22.23
N PRO A 209 -39.50 24.71 -22.64
CA PRO A 209 -39.21 23.45 -21.96
C PRO A 209 -37.76 22.97 -22.13
N MET A 210 -37.03 23.49 -23.14
CA MET A 210 -35.64 23.09 -23.41
C MET A 210 -34.74 24.33 -23.59
N PRO A 211 -33.47 24.27 -23.15
CA PRO A 211 -32.86 23.18 -22.38
C PRO A 211 -33.40 23.11 -20.94
N LEU A 212 -33.22 21.95 -20.28
CA LEU A 212 -33.49 21.76 -18.85
C LEU A 212 -32.46 22.50 -17.98
N GLY A 213 -32.86 22.88 -16.78
CA GLY A 213 -32.10 23.75 -15.88
C GLY A 213 -32.30 25.24 -16.18
N VAL A 214 -31.27 26.04 -15.94
CA VAL A 214 -31.26 27.48 -16.25
C VAL A 214 -30.44 27.74 -17.52
N SER A 215 -31.02 28.52 -18.44
CA SER A 215 -30.34 29.01 -19.64
C SER A 215 -30.63 30.49 -19.89
N VAL A 216 -29.61 31.24 -20.30
CA VAL A 216 -29.73 32.66 -20.66
C VAL A 216 -29.70 32.78 -22.19
N SER A 217 -30.73 33.41 -22.75
CA SER A 217 -30.82 33.71 -24.19
C SER A 217 -29.98 34.93 -24.58
N ASP A 218 -29.67 35.06 -25.87
CA ASP A 218 -28.97 36.24 -26.42
C ASP A 218 -29.70 37.56 -26.16
N ASP A 219 -31.03 37.51 -26.03
CA ASP A 219 -31.89 38.66 -25.69
C ASP A 219 -31.80 39.06 -24.19
N GLY A 220 -31.06 38.31 -23.37
CA GLY A 220 -30.93 38.52 -21.92
C GLY A 220 -32.02 37.88 -21.07
N LEU A 221 -33.06 37.29 -21.67
CA LEU A 221 -34.08 36.52 -20.94
C LEU A 221 -33.43 35.26 -20.35
N THR A 222 -33.66 35.02 -19.06
CA THR A 222 -33.27 33.80 -18.37
C THR A 222 -34.45 32.85 -18.30
N ASN A 223 -34.30 31.67 -18.90
CA ASN A 223 -35.26 30.59 -18.86
C ASN A 223 -34.91 29.60 -17.75
N PHE A 224 -35.91 29.22 -16.97
CA PHE A 224 -35.89 28.15 -15.98
C PHE A 224 -36.72 27.00 -16.53
N SER A 225 -36.22 25.76 -16.45
CA SER A 225 -36.95 24.57 -16.90
C SER A 225 -36.66 23.35 -16.02
N LEU A 226 -37.71 22.68 -15.55
CA LEU A 226 -37.65 21.56 -14.62
C LEU A 226 -38.58 20.41 -15.07
N PHE A 227 -38.06 19.19 -15.16
CA PHE A 227 -38.91 18.01 -15.30
C PHE A 227 -39.56 17.63 -13.96
N SER A 228 -40.89 17.50 -13.96
CA SER A 228 -41.64 16.74 -12.97
C SER A 228 -43.00 16.36 -13.57
N LYS A 229 -43.24 15.06 -13.67
CA LYS A 229 -44.45 14.46 -14.24
C LYS A 229 -45.58 14.35 -13.22
N ASN A 230 -45.22 14.05 -11.97
CA ASN A 230 -46.18 13.76 -10.91
C ASN A 230 -46.48 14.97 -10.00
N ALA A 231 -45.84 16.13 -10.24
CA ALA A 231 -46.18 17.37 -9.55
C ALA A 231 -47.54 17.93 -10.03
N GLU A 232 -48.37 18.34 -9.08
CA GLU A 232 -49.63 19.07 -9.32
C GLU A 232 -49.39 20.58 -9.54
N GLY A 233 -48.24 21.09 -9.10
CA GLY A 233 -47.81 22.47 -9.28
C GLY A 233 -46.36 22.66 -8.84
N VAL A 234 -45.64 23.57 -9.48
CA VAL A 234 -44.24 23.90 -9.13
C VAL A 234 -44.14 25.39 -8.80
N ILE A 235 -43.35 25.71 -7.77
CA ILE A 235 -43.01 27.08 -7.38
C ILE A 235 -41.51 27.27 -7.57
N LEU A 236 -41.10 28.26 -8.37
CA LEU A 236 -39.72 28.74 -8.44
C LEU A 236 -39.47 29.71 -7.27
N CYS A 237 -38.46 29.44 -6.45
CA CYS A 237 -38.05 30.28 -5.33
C CYS A 237 -36.73 30.98 -5.67
N LEU A 238 -36.70 32.31 -5.63
CA LEU A 238 -35.53 33.16 -5.91
C LEU A 238 -35.07 33.87 -4.64
N TYR A 239 -33.76 33.98 -4.44
CA TYR A 239 -33.14 34.49 -3.21
C TYR A 239 -32.17 35.64 -3.50
N ASP A 240 -32.27 36.71 -2.70
CA ASP A 240 -31.38 37.88 -2.73
C ASP A 240 -30.04 37.67 -1.99
N GLY A 241 -29.94 36.61 -1.18
CA GLY A 241 -28.77 36.30 -0.34
C GLY A 241 -28.69 37.13 0.96
N ILE A 242 -29.67 37.99 1.23
CA ILE A 242 -29.77 38.79 2.45
C ILE A 242 -30.56 38.03 3.53
N LYS A 243 -31.55 37.23 3.13
CA LYS A 243 -32.41 36.43 4.02
C LYS A 243 -32.37 34.94 3.69
N ASP A 244 -32.67 34.13 4.70
CA ASP A 244 -32.89 32.69 4.52
C ASP A 244 -34.27 32.36 3.91
N GLU A 245 -35.17 33.32 3.78
CA GLU A 245 -36.45 33.21 3.08
C GLU A 245 -36.30 33.69 1.62
N PRO A 246 -37.02 33.11 0.65
CA PRO A 246 -36.95 33.57 -0.74
C PRO A 246 -37.48 35.00 -0.86
N ALA A 247 -36.76 35.83 -1.60
CA ALA A 247 -37.13 37.21 -1.89
C ALA A 247 -38.29 37.28 -2.90
N LEU A 248 -38.44 36.25 -3.74
CA LEU A 248 -39.57 36.10 -4.66
C LEU A 248 -39.90 34.61 -4.83
N GLU A 249 -41.18 34.26 -4.70
CA GLU A 249 -41.72 32.94 -5.06
C GLU A 249 -42.63 33.09 -6.29
N ILE A 250 -42.53 32.21 -7.28
CA ILE A 250 -43.33 32.24 -8.51
C ILE A 250 -43.99 30.88 -8.69
N GLU A 251 -45.29 30.80 -8.42
CA GLU A 251 -46.10 29.63 -8.77
C GLU A 251 -46.30 29.59 -10.29
N LEU A 252 -46.01 28.43 -10.89
CA LEU A 252 -46.05 28.20 -12.33
C LEU A 252 -47.45 27.75 -12.75
N ASP A 253 -48.09 28.49 -13.67
CA ASP A 253 -49.40 28.11 -14.22
C ASP A 253 -49.27 26.80 -15.04
N PRO A 254 -49.97 25.70 -14.68
CA PRO A 254 -49.87 24.40 -15.37
C PRO A 254 -50.30 24.42 -16.85
N TYR A 255 -50.89 25.50 -17.34
CA TYR A 255 -51.38 25.65 -18.71
C TYR A 255 -50.58 26.64 -19.57
N ILE A 256 -49.71 27.45 -18.96
CA ILE A 256 -48.84 28.42 -19.65
C ILE A 256 -47.37 28.02 -19.50
N ASN A 257 -47.01 27.59 -18.29
CA ASN A 257 -45.65 27.37 -17.82
C ASN A 257 -45.34 25.86 -17.69
N CYS A 258 -46.01 25.01 -18.47
CA CYS A 258 -45.74 23.58 -18.54
C CYS A 258 -46.03 23.02 -19.95
N THR A 259 -45.11 22.25 -20.50
CA THR A 259 -45.22 21.57 -21.80
C THR A 259 -44.89 20.09 -21.63
N GLY A 260 -45.92 19.23 -21.71
CA GLY A 260 -45.78 17.81 -21.39
C GLY A 260 -45.57 17.63 -19.88
N ASP A 261 -44.44 17.00 -19.51
CA ASP A 261 -44.03 16.75 -18.13
C ASP A 261 -42.93 17.75 -17.65
N ILE A 262 -42.76 18.88 -18.36
CA ILE A 262 -41.68 19.86 -18.13
C ILE A 262 -42.28 21.24 -17.82
N TRP A 263 -41.97 21.75 -16.64
CA TRP A 263 -42.35 23.07 -16.13
C TRP A 263 -41.31 24.11 -16.51
N HIS A 264 -41.72 25.30 -16.95
CA HIS A 264 -40.79 26.32 -17.44
C HIS A 264 -41.30 27.76 -17.33
N VAL A 265 -40.40 28.73 -17.14
CA VAL A 265 -40.71 30.17 -17.10
C VAL A 265 -39.50 31.00 -17.55
N SER A 266 -39.73 32.15 -18.19
CA SER A 266 -38.66 33.09 -18.55
C SER A 266 -38.81 34.43 -17.82
N LEU A 267 -37.70 34.95 -17.30
CA LEU A 267 -37.61 36.23 -16.59
C LEU A 267 -36.66 37.21 -17.32
N GLU A 268 -37.03 38.49 -17.35
CA GLU A 268 -36.21 39.56 -17.95
C GLU A 268 -35.08 40.05 -17.01
N ASN A 269 -35.39 40.23 -15.72
CA ASN A 269 -34.46 40.78 -14.73
C ASN A 269 -34.24 39.78 -13.58
N VAL A 270 -33.10 39.10 -13.58
CA VAL A 270 -32.70 38.17 -12.51
C VAL A 270 -31.45 38.60 -11.75
N GLU A 271 -30.81 39.70 -12.16
CA GLU A 271 -29.56 40.21 -11.55
C GLU A 271 -29.70 40.62 -10.08
N GLU A 272 -30.93 40.83 -9.60
CA GLU A 272 -31.25 41.11 -8.20
C GLU A 272 -31.22 39.85 -7.29
N TYR A 273 -31.13 38.66 -7.89
CA TYR A 273 -31.13 37.37 -7.19
C TYR A 273 -29.81 36.63 -7.39
N VAL A 274 -29.32 35.99 -6.32
CA VAL A 274 -28.04 35.26 -6.32
C VAL A 274 -28.21 33.75 -6.38
N SER A 275 -29.37 33.22 -6.00
CA SER A 275 -29.63 31.77 -5.98
C SER A 275 -31.11 31.43 -6.13
N TYR A 276 -31.40 30.19 -6.49
CA TYR A 276 -32.74 29.68 -6.74
C TYR A 276 -32.93 28.22 -6.30
N GLY A 277 -34.18 27.78 -6.27
CA GLY A 277 -34.58 26.39 -6.10
C GLY A 277 -36.08 26.22 -6.36
N TYR A 278 -36.61 25.01 -6.21
CA TYR A 278 -38.02 24.73 -6.51
C TYR A 278 -38.77 24.12 -5.32
N ARG A 279 -40.07 24.41 -5.17
CA ARG A 279 -40.98 23.62 -4.35
C ARG A 279 -41.97 22.89 -5.25
N CYS A 280 -42.08 21.58 -5.10
CA CYS A 280 -43.03 20.78 -5.86
C CYS A 280 -44.23 20.42 -4.98
N LYS A 281 -45.43 20.81 -5.41
CA LYS A 281 -46.72 20.37 -4.85
C LYS A 281 -47.10 19.04 -5.49
N GLY A 282 -47.58 18.09 -4.71
CA GLY A 282 -48.05 16.80 -5.22
C GLY A 282 -48.52 15.87 -4.10
N PRO A 283 -49.12 14.73 -4.45
CA PRO A 283 -49.75 13.84 -3.49
C PRO A 283 -48.72 13.06 -2.66
N ILE A 284 -48.88 13.04 -1.33
CA ILE A 284 -47.98 12.30 -0.43
C ILE A 284 -48.43 10.83 -0.31
N LEU A 285 -48.38 10.10 -1.42
CA LEU A 285 -48.83 8.71 -1.53
C LEU A 285 -47.69 7.72 -1.25
N TRP A 286 -47.33 7.57 0.03
CA TRP A 286 -46.25 6.69 0.49
C TRP A 286 -46.26 5.29 -0.17
N ARG A 287 -47.45 4.66 -0.26
CA ARG A 287 -47.68 3.33 -0.85
C ARG A 287 -47.52 3.25 -2.37
N LYS A 288 -47.44 4.37 -3.10
CA LYS A 288 -47.24 4.42 -4.56
C LYS A 288 -45.86 4.93 -4.98
N GLY A 289 -45.01 5.30 -4.02
CA GLY A 289 -43.67 5.83 -4.28
C GLY A 289 -43.56 7.35 -4.32
N ASP A 290 -44.66 8.10 -4.17
CA ASP A 290 -44.61 9.57 -4.21
C ASP A 290 -44.11 10.14 -2.87
N ARG A 291 -43.26 11.18 -2.92
CA ARG A 291 -42.51 11.72 -1.77
C ARG A 291 -42.48 13.27 -1.72
N PHE A 292 -43.47 13.93 -2.33
CA PHE A 292 -43.55 15.40 -2.36
C PHE A 292 -43.58 16.04 -0.96
N HIS A 293 -42.88 17.17 -0.79
CA HIS A 293 -42.86 17.92 0.46
C HIS A 293 -42.95 19.43 0.22
N MET A 294 -44.18 19.94 0.14
CA MET A 294 -44.53 21.32 -0.25
C MET A 294 -43.72 22.44 0.44
N LYS A 295 -43.25 22.25 1.67
CA LYS A 295 -42.51 23.28 2.43
C LYS A 295 -41.01 23.31 2.18
N HIS A 296 -40.45 22.30 1.51
CA HIS A 296 -39.00 22.18 1.31
C HIS A 296 -38.60 22.70 -0.05
N VAL A 297 -37.49 23.46 -0.10
CA VAL A 297 -36.92 23.98 -1.35
C VAL A 297 -35.84 23.02 -1.82
N LEU A 298 -36.01 22.56 -3.05
CA LEU A 298 -35.25 21.49 -3.70
C LEU A 298 -34.26 22.10 -4.69
N LEU A 299 -33.08 21.49 -4.77
CA LEU A 299 -32.03 21.83 -5.71
C LEU A 299 -32.43 21.40 -7.14
N ASP A 300 -32.18 22.25 -8.12
CA ASP A 300 -32.34 21.94 -9.54
C ASP A 300 -31.36 20.81 -9.97
N PRO A 301 -31.85 19.70 -10.54
CA PRO A 301 -31.00 18.60 -11.02
C PRO A 301 -29.99 18.99 -12.11
N TYR A 302 -30.21 20.11 -12.79
CA TYR A 302 -29.42 20.62 -13.93
C TYR A 302 -28.61 21.89 -13.59
N ALA A 303 -28.55 22.30 -12.32
CA ALA A 303 -27.79 23.48 -11.89
C ALA A 303 -26.32 23.41 -12.33
N LYS A 304 -25.74 24.49 -12.87
CA LYS A 304 -24.31 24.48 -13.25
C LYS A 304 -23.39 24.81 -12.09
N VAL A 305 -23.84 25.71 -11.22
CA VAL A 305 -23.16 26.13 -10.00
C VAL A 305 -24.12 25.93 -8.84
N ILE A 306 -23.64 25.36 -7.73
CA ILE A 306 -24.45 25.13 -6.53
C ILE A 306 -23.91 25.94 -5.34
N GLY A 307 -24.81 26.30 -4.43
CA GLY A 307 -24.47 26.91 -3.16
C GLY A 307 -24.14 25.88 -2.08
N ASN A 308 -23.78 26.38 -0.89
CA ASN A 308 -23.43 25.56 0.26
C ASN A 308 -24.51 24.52 0.60
N PHE A 309 -24.07 23.29 0.89
CA PHE A 309 -24.92 22.20 1.36
C PHE A 309 -25.03 22.22 2.89
N PHE A 310 -26.25 22.40 3.41
CA PHE A 310 -26.55 22.38 4.84
C PHE A 310 -27.38 21.13 5.18
N PRO A 311 -26.75 20.07 5.72
CA PRO A 311 -27.48 18.87 6.09
C PRO A 311 -28.32 19.09 7.34
N ASP A 312 -29.61 18.76 7.26
CA ASP A 312 -30.48 18.71 8.44
C ASP A 312 -30.45 17.29 9.04
N HIS A 313 -30.36 17.18 10.36
CA HIS A 313 -30.35 15.91 11.08
C HIS A 313 -31.58 15.71 11.98
N GLY A 314 -32.60 16.57 11.85
CA GLY A 314 -33.86 16.47 12.59
C GLY A 314 -34.93 15.59 11.94
N GLY A 315 -35.01 14.31 12.33
CA GLY A 315 -36.19 13.46 12.11
C GLY A 315 -35.98 12.22 11.23
N LYS A 316 -37.09 11.53 10.90
CA LYS A 316 -37.08 10.33 10.01
C LYS A 316 -36.86 10.67 8.53
N VAL A 317 -37.21 11.88 8.13
CA VAL A 317 -36.91 12.46 6.82
C VAL A 317 -36.11 13.72 7.10
N SER A 318 -34.92 13.82 6.50
CA SER A 318 -34.02 14.97 6.63
C SER A 318 -34.30 15.96 5.50
N LEU A 319 -34.40 17.25 5.83
CA LEU A 319 -34.68 18.34 4.88
C LEU A 319 -33.42 19.18 4.64
N SER A 320 -32.39 18.56 4.05
CA SER A 320 -31.12 19.22 3.74
C SER A 320 -31.32 20.38 2.75
N ARG A 321 -30.78 21.55 3.06
CA ARG A 321 -30.88 22.75 2.22
C ARG A 321 -29.66 22.90 1.32
N CYS A 322 -29.89 22.97 0.02
CA CYS A 322 -28.92 23.38 -0.99
C CYS A 322 -29.67 24.14 -2.08
N LEU A 323 -29.13 25.29 -2.50
CA LEU A 323 -29.73 26.14 -3.54
C LEU A 323 -28.80 26.15 -4.76
N ALA A 324 -29.39 26.25 -5.94
CA ALA A 324 -28.63 26.46 -7.17
C ALA A 324 -28.22 27.94 -7.26
N SER A 325 -27.03 28.24 -7.76
CA SER A 325 -26.54 29.61 -7.91
C SER A 325 -27.00 30.20 -9.25
N LEU A 326 -27.38 31.49 -9.25
CA LEU A 326 -27.61 32.27 -10.46
C LEU A 326 -26.35 32.99 -10.96
N ALA A 327 -25.23 32.85 -10.24
CA ALA A 327 -23.96 33.42 -10.67
C ALA A 327 -23.59 32.88 -12.07
N LYS A 328 -23.45 33.80 -13.03
CA LYS A 328 -23.08 33.45 -14.40
C LYS A 328 -21.72 32.75 -14.41
N GLU A 329 -21.66 31.57 -15.03
CA GLU A 329 -20.40 30.87 -15.25
C GLU A 329 -19.45 31.78 -16.05
N SER A 330 -18.27 32.07 -15.49
CA SER A 330 -17.31 32.96 -16.12
C SER A 330 -16.79 32.32 -17.40
N ALA A 331 -16.82 33.06 -18.51
CA ALA A 331 -16.24 32.60 -19.77
C ALA A 331 -14.75 32.24 -19.57
N PHE A 332 -14.44 30.95 -19.68
CA PHE A 332 -13.10 30.42 -19.47
C PHE A 332 -12.30 30.42 -20.78
N ASP A 333 -11.11 31.02 -20.78
CA ASP A 333 -10.23 30.97 -21.95
C ASP A 333 -9.46 29.65 -21.98
N TRP A 334 -9.91 28.73 -22.82
CA TRP A 334 -9.17 27.50 -23.15
C TRP A 334 -7.87 27.77 -23.92
N SER A 335 -7.66 28.97 -24.46
CA SER A 335 -6.45 29.39 -25.20
C SER A 335 -6.09 28.46 -26.38
N GLY A 336 -7.08 27.79 -26.98
CA GLY A 336 -6.89 26.82 -28.05
C GLY A 336 -6.54 25.40 -27.60
N ASP A 337 -6.81 25.05 -26.33
CA ASP A 337 -6.69 23.68 -25.81
C ASP A 337 -7.40 22.64 -26.69
N THR A 338 -6.77 21.46 -26.80
CA THR A 338 -7.32 20.30 -27.49
C THR A 338 -6.97 19.03 -26.72
N SER A 339 -7.98 18.19 -26.44
CA SER A 339 -7.80 16.85 -25.86
C SER A 339 -6.63 16.09 -26.52
N PRO A 340 -5.71 15.48 -25.72
CA PRO A 340 -4.62 14.66 -26.23
C PRO A 340 -5.03 13.48 -27.11
N CYS A 341 -6.27 12.98 -26.95
CA CYS A 341 -6.85 11.89 -27.76
C CYS A 341 -5.92 10.67 -27.92
N LEU A 342 -5.28 10.25 -26.82
CA LEU A 342 -4.37 9.10 -26.77
C LEU A 342 -5.12 7.80 -27.11
N PRO A 343 -4.54 6.89 -27.92
CA PRO A 343 -5.06 5.54 -28.08
C PRO A 343 -5.12 4.80 -26.74
N MET A 344 -6.20 4.04 -26.53
CA MET A 344 -6.49 3.40 -25.24
C MET A 344 -5.38 2.46 -24.79
N GLU A 345 -4.81 1.67 -25.71
CA GLU A 345 -3.70 0.74 -25.48
C GLU A 345 -2.38 1.41 -25.05
N LYS A 346 -2.26 2.73 -25.19
CA LYS A 346 -1.07 3.50 -24.77
C LYS A 346 -1.19 4.12 -23.39
N LEU A 347 -2.35 4.01 -22.74
CA LEU A 347 -2.57 4.63 -21.44
C LEU A 347 -1.75 3.95 -20.34
N VAL A 348 -1.30 4.77 -19.40
CA VAL A 348 -0.80 4.43 -18.07
C VAL A 348 -1.54 5.36 -17.11
N VAL A 349 -2.53 4.80 -16.42
CA VAL A 349 -3.52 5.56 -15.65
C VAL A 349 -3.10 5.64 -14.19
N TYR A 350 -3.19 6.83 -13.60
CA TYR A 350 -2.99 7.04 -12.17
C TYR A 350 -4.30 7.47 -11.51
N ARG A 351 -4.87 6.62 -10.65
CA ARG A 351 -6.16 6.87 -9.99
C ARG A 351 -5.96 7.55 -8.64
N LEU A 352 -6.60 8.71 -8.43
CA LEU A 352 -6.32 9.59 -7.30
C LEU A 352 -7.55 10.35 -6.78
N ASN A 353 -7.56 10.66 -5.48
CA ASN A 353 -8.55 11.54 -4.88
C ASN A 353 -8.01 12.99 -4.83
N VAL A 354 -8.73 13.94 -5.45
CA VAL A 354 -8.31 15.35 -5.57
C VAL A 354 -7.91 15.96 -4.23
N GLY A 355 -8.75 15.74 -3.20
CA GLY A 355 -8.51 16.23 -1.86
C GLY A 355 -7.34 15.52 -1.18
N LEU A 356 -7.41 14.20 -1.04
CA LEU A 356 -6.42 13.45 -0.26
C LEU A 356 -5.01 13.51 -0.87
N CYS A 357 -4.87 13.69 -2.19
CA CYS A 357 -3.58 13.77 -2.87
C CYS A 357 -2.71 14.93 -2.37
N THR A 358 -3.29 16.10 -2.04
CA THR A 358 -2.51 17.31 -1.73
C THR A 358 -2.88 18.00 -0.43
N LYS A 359 -3.84 17.46 0.34
CA LYS A 359 -4.28 18.01 1.64
C LYS A 359 -3.25 17.90 2.77
N ASP A 360 -2.27 17.00 2.67
CA ASP A 360 -1.23 16.89 3.70
C ASP A 360 -0.21 18.04 3.62
N LYS A 361 0.35 18.43 4.77
CA LYS A 361 1.35 19.51 4.86
C LYS A 361 2.67 19.17 4.15
N SER A 362 3.00 17.89 4.04
CA SER A 362 4.14 17.39 3.25
C SER A 362 4.10 17.81 1.77
N SER A 363 2.92 18.12 1.23
CA SER A 363 2.76 18.60 -0.14
C SER A 363 3.53 19.90 -0.41
N GLY A 364 3.87 20.67 0.63
CA GLY A 364 4.56 21.96 0.51
C GLY A 364 3.69 23.08 -0.06
N LEU A 365 2.38 22.87 -0.18
CA LEU A 365 1.42 23.85 -0.70
C LEU A 365 0.86 24.74 0.42
N SER A 366 0.32 25.90 0.04
CA SER A 366 -0.42 26.76 0.96
C SER A 366 -1.79 26.15 1.32
N GLU A 367 -2.34 26.51 2.48
CA GLU A 367 -3.65 26.00 2.93
C GLU A 367 -4.81 26.27 1.95
N ASN A 368 -4.65 27.30 1.10
CA ASN A 368 -5.62 27.69 0.08
C ASN A 368 -5.50 26.89 -1.24
N ALA A 369 -4.45 26.08 -1.41
CA ALA A 369 -4.20 25.22 -2.58
C ALA A 369 -4.16 23.73 -2.22
N ALA A 370 -3.79 23.39 -0.98
CA ALA A 370 -3.78 22.02 -0.48
C ALA A 370 -5.19 21.38 -0.54
N GLY A 371 -5.31 20.25 -1.25
CA GLY A 371 -6.56 19.50 -1.40
C GLY A 371 -7.53 20.07 -2.44
N THR A 372 -7.04 20.86 -3.39
CA THR A 372 -7.84 21.50 -4.46
C THR A 372 -7.37 21.06 -5.86
N PHE A 373 -8.15 21.35 -6.90
CA PHE A 373 -7.71 21.16 -8.29
C PHE A 373 -6.42 21.94 -8.60
N SER A 374 -6.29 23.17 -8.09
CA SER A 374 -5.05 23.96 -8.21
C SER A 374 -3.85 23.29 -7.53
N GLY A 375 -4.08 22.57 -6.43
CA GLY A 375 -3.04 21.79 -5.76
C GLY A 375 -2.52 20.63 -6.61
N LEU A 376 -3.37 20.02 -7.45
CA LEU A 376 -2.93 19.00 -8.41
C LEU A 376 -2.06 19.57 -9.53
N ILE A 377 -2.31 20.81 -9.97
CA ILE A 377 -1.51 21.49 -11.00
C ILE A 377 -0.03 21.54 -10.60
N GLU A 378 0.24 21.91 -9.34
CA GLU A 378 1.58 21.95 -8.74
C GLU A 378 2.28 20.57 -8.64
N LYS A 379 1.55 19.48 -8.90
CA LYS A 379 2.05 18.09 -8.86
C LYS A 379 2.08 17.39 -10.22
N ILE A 380 1.69 18.07 -11.29
CA ILE A 380 1.66 17.49 -12.64
C ILE A 380 3.03 16.94 -13.10
N GLU A 381 4.14 17.65 -12.84
CA GLU A 381 5.47 17.18 -13.24
C GLU A 381 5.90 15.88 -12.53
N TYR A 382 5.35 15.59 -11.35
CA TYR A 382 5.57 14.32 -10.66
C TYR A 382 4.91 13.15 -11.40
N PHE A 383 3.63 13.27 -11.78
CA PHE A 383 2.94 12.22 -12.56
C PHE A 383 3.63 11.97 -13.91
N LYS A 384 4.07 13.04 -14.58
CA LYS A 384 4.85 12.95 -15.81
C LYS A 384 6.21 12.24 -15.61
N THR A 385 6.89 12.50 -14.49
CA THR A 385 8.15 11.81 -14.12
C THR A 385 7.93 10.33 -13.83
N LEU A 386 6.78 9.95 -13.27
CA LEU A 386 6.35 8.56 -13.06
C LEU A 386 5.99 7.82 -14.38
N GLY A 387 5.89 8.56 -15.49
CA GLY A 387 5.50 8.04 -16.80
C GLY A 387 4.00 7.86 -16.99
N VAL A 388 3.18 8.51 -16.15
CA VAL A 388 1.72 8.56 -16.27
C VAL A 388 1.32 9.46 -17.44
N ASN A 389 0.29 9.07 -18.19
CA ASN A 389 -0.28 9.88 -19.27
C ASN A 389 -1.82 9.99 -19.23
N ALA A 390 -2.46 9.46 -18.19
CA ALA A 390 -3.85 9.77 -17.86
C ALA A 390 -4.04 9.76 -16.34
N VAL A 391 -4.81 10.69 -15.81
CA VAL A 391 -5.30 10.63 -14.43
C VAL A 391 -6.75 10.16 -14.41
N LEU A 392 -7.09 9.29 -13.46
CA LEU A 392 -8.47 8.93 -13.16
C LEU A 392 -8.84 9.55 -11.81
N LEU A 393 -9.67 10.57 -11.84
CA LEU A 393 -10.10 11.26 -10.61
C LEU A 393 -11.24 10.47 -9.98
N GLU A 394 -11.09 10.13 -8.70
CA GLU A 394 -12.19 9.67 -7.85
C GLU A 394 -13.34 10.71 -7.84
N PRO A 395 -14.60 10.34 -7.53
CA PRO A 395 -15.77 11.16 -7.85
C PRO A 395 -15.69 12.60 -7.33
N ILE A 396 -15.82 13.53 -8.27
CA ILE A 396 -15.77 14.97 -8.03
C ILE A 396 -17.15 15.64 -7.90
N PHE A 397 -18.23 14.87 -8.05
CA PHE A 397 -19.60 15.37 -7.96
C PHE A 397 -19.95 15.75 -6.52
N PRO A 398 -20.75 16.80 -6.25
CA PRO A 398 -21.14 17.22 -4.92
C PRO A 398 -21.71 16.08 -4.07
N PHE A 399 -21.10 15.86 -2.90
CA PHE A 399 -21.40 14.75 -1.99
C PHE A 399 -21.53 15.20 -0.53
N ASP A 400 -22.23 14.41 0.30
CA ASP A 400 -22.28 14.61 1.75
C ASP A 400 -20.94 14.15 2.35
N GLU A 401 -20.15 15.06 2.93
CA GLU A 401 -18.82 14.76 3.51
C GLU A 401 -18.86 13.61 4.54
N LYS A 402 -20.02 13.32 5.18
CA LYS A 402 -20.17 12.20 6.11
C LYS A 402 -20.35 10.84 5.43
N LYS A 403 -20.83 10.82 4.18
CA LYS A 403 -21.03 9.61 3.37
C LYS A 403 -19.85 9.34 2.43
N GLY A 404 -19.16 10.40 2.00
CA GLY A 404 -18.02 10.33 1.10
C GLY A 404 -18.38 10.44 -0.39
N PRO A 405 -17.36 10.49 -1.27
CA PRO A 405 -17.52 10.91 -2.68
C PRO A 405 -18.38 9.98 -3.53
N TYR A 406 -18.50 8.70 -3.18
CA TYR A 406 -19.32 7.75 -3.94
C TYR A 406 -20.83 7.92 -3.73
N PHE A 407 -21.25 8.88 -2.90
CA PHE A 407 -22.65 9.23 -2.67
C PHE A 407 -22.92 10.69 -3.09
N PRO A 408 -23.02 10.99 -4.40
CA PRO A 408 -23.33 12.33 -4.88
C PRO A 408 -24.81 12.69 -4.67
N PHE A 409 -25.13 13.98 -4.58
CA PHE A 409 -26.50 14.51 -4.65
C PHE A 409 -26.80 15.28 -5.94
N HIS A 410 -25.82 15.48 -6.82
CA HIS A 410 -25.93 16.34 -8.00
C HIS A 410 -24.87 15.96 -9.06
N PHE A 411 -25.10 16.29 -10.35
CA PHE A 411 -24.34 15.73 -11.49
C PHE A 411 -23.71 16.74 -12.47
N PHE A 412 -23.92 18.05 -12.28
CA PHE A 412 -23.50 19.10 -13.24
C PHE A 412 -22.55 20.16 -12.65
N SER A 413 -22.07 19.97 -11.42
CA SER A 413 -21.10 20.86 -10.78
C SER A 413 -19.95 20.05 -10.21
N PRO A 414 -18.76 20.66 -10.04
CA PRO A 414 -17.70 20.08 -9.22
C PRO A 414 -17.96 20.32 -7.73
N MET A 415 -17.38 19.47 -6.88
CA MET A 415 -17.46 19.57 -5.43
C MET A 415 -16.76 20.85 -4.93
N MET A 416 -17.50 21.69 -4.20
CA MET A 416 -17.05 23.01 -3.74
C MET A 416 -15.77 22.97 -2.91
N SER A 417 -15.54 21.89 -2.13
CA SER A 417 -14.35 21.75 -1.29
C SER A 417 -13.04 21.56 -2.07
N TYR A 418 -13.10 21.33 -3.39
CA TYR A 418 -11.93 21.29 -4.28
C TYR A 418 -11.65 22.64 -4.98
N GLY A 419 -12.47 23.67 -4.73
CA GLY A 419 -12.25 25.06 -5.18
C GLY A 419 -11.50 25.93 -4.16
N HIS A 420 -10.94 27.06 -4.62
CA HIS A 420 -10.30 28.01 -3.72
C HIS A 420 -11.34 28.64 -2.78
N GLY A 421 -11.00 28.80 -1.50
CA GLY A 421 -11.92 29.37 -0.50
C GLY A 421 -13.20 28.56 -0.27
N ARG A 422 -13.29 27.32 -0.79
CA ARG A 422 -14.51 26.50 -0.86
C ARG A 422 -15.65 27.10 -1.70
N ASP A 423 -15.34 27.93 -2.69
CA ASP A 423 -16.32 28.48 -3.62
C ASP A 423 -16.55 27.58 -4.85
N SER A 424 -17.81 27.48 -5.30
CA SER A 424 -18.22 26.64 -6.43
C SER A 424 -17.75 27.21 -7.78
N ALA A 425 -17.85 28.53 -7.99
CA ALA A 425 -17.38 29.16 -9.22
C ALA A 425 -15.85 29.08 -9.35
N SER A 426 -15.13 29.24 -8.24
CA SER A 426 -13.69 28.96 -8.17
C SER A 426 -13.37 27.49 -8.48
N GLY A 427 -14.13 26.53 -7.95
CA GLY A 427 -13.96 25.11 -8.22
C GLY A 427 -14.12 24.76 -9.71
N THR A 428 -15.09 25.37 -10.39
CA THR A 428 -15.26 25.24 -11.85
C THR A 428 -14.04 25.75 -12.61
N ASN A 429 -13.57 26.97 -12.32
CA ASN A 429 -12.42 27.54 -13.01
C ASN A 429 -11.11 26.80 -12.71
N SER A 430 -10.87 26.36 -11.47
CA SER A 430 -9.66 25.63 -11.10
C SER A 430 -9.61 24.23 -11.71
N MET A 431 -10.77 23.58 -11.91
CA MET A 431 -10.86 22.32 -12.64
C MET A 431 -10.55 22.50 -14.13
N LYS A 432 -11.11 23.51 -14.80
CA LYS A 432 -10.82 23.78 -16.23
C LYS A 432 -9.33 24.11 -16.44
N GLU A 433 -8.73 24.92 -15.56
CA GLU A 433 -7.29 25.23 -15.60
C GLU A 433 -6.41 24.01 -15.32
N MET A 434 -6.85 23.09 -14.45
CA MET A 434 -6.15 21.82 -14.23
C MET A 434 -6.17 20.93 -15.46
N ILE A 435 -7.33 20.76 -16.11
CA ILE A 435 -7.46 19.95 -17.33
C ILE A 435 -6.58 20.53 -18.44
N LYS A 436 -6.69 21.84 -18.71
CA LYS A 436 -5.82 22.58 -19.63
C LYS A 436 -4.33 22.39 -19.33
N SER A 437 -3.93 22.45 -18.06
CA SER A 437 -2.54 22.26 -17.62
C SER A 437 -2.02 20.83 -17.80
N MET A 438 -2.90 19.82 -17.76
CA MET A 438 -2.59 18.41 -18.01
C MET A 438 -2.53 18.12 -19.52
N HIS A 439 -3.49 18.62 -20.29
CA HIS A 439 -3.53 18.53 -21.75
C HIS A 439 -2.27 19.14 -22.40
N ALA A 440 -1.84 20.31 -21.93
CA ALA A 440 -0.61 20.97 -22.36
C ALA A 440 0.67 20.13 -22.17
N ARG A 441 0.60 19.03 -21.42
CA ARG A 441 1.70 18.07 -21.20
C ARG A 441 1.42 16.67 -21.77
N GLY A 442 0.32 16.52 -22.51
CA GLY A 442 -0.08 15.26 -23.13
C GLY A 442 -0.65 14.25 -22.13
N MET A 443 -1.23 14.70 -21.02
CA MET A 443 -1.93 13.84 -20.07
C MET A 443 -3.44 14.04 -20.17
N GLU A 444 -4.18 12.93 -20.24
CA GLU A 444 -5.66 12.94 -20.26
C GLU A 444 -6.27 12.98 -18.85
N VAL A 445 -7.50 13.49 -18.74
CA VAL A 445 -8.28 13.53 -17.50
C VAL A 445 -9.56 12.71 -17.65
N LEU A 446 -9.62 11.62 -16.87
CA LEU A 446 -10.76 10.72 -16.76
C LEU A 446 -11.46 10.93 -15.41
N LEU A 447 -12.79 10.81 -15.36
CA LEU A 447 -13.58 10.99 -14.13
C LEU A 447 -14.30 9.71 -13.72
N GLU A 448 -14.21 9.32 -12.45
CA GLU A 448 -15.14 8.36 -11.86
C GLU A 448 -16.51 9.02 -11.64
N VAL A 449 -17.56 8.40 -12.16
CA VAL A 449 -18.93 8.91 -12.14
C VAL A 449 -19.88 7.89 -11.51
N VAL A 450 -20.73 8.37 -10.61
CA VAL A 450 -21.72 7.56 -9.91
C VAL A 450 -23.11 8.00 -10.33
N PHE A 451 -23.69 7.33 -11.32
CA PHE A 451 -25.06 7.57 -11.80
C PHE A 451 -26.07 6.49 -11.33
N SER A 452 -25.59 5.48 -10.62
CA SER A 452 -26.40 4.33 -10.16
C SER A 452 -27.32 4.64 -8.97
N HIS A 453 -26.97 5.65 -8.16
CA HIS A 453 -27.66 6.03 -6.93
C HIS A 453 -27.24 7.44 -6.48
N THR A 454 -27.86 7.94 -5.41
CA THR A 454 -27.55 9.25 -4.81
C THR A 454 -27.40 9.16 -3.28
N SER A 455 -26.99 10.27 -2.65
CA SER A 455 -27.01 10.41 -1.20
C SER A 455 -28.40 10.65 -0.60
N GLU A 456 -29.47 10.82 -1.39
CA GLU A 456 -30.84 11.09 -0.87
C GLU A 456 -31.42 9.94 -0.02
N GLY A 457 -30.71 8.81 0.09
CA GLY A 457 -31.05 7.75 1.02
C GLY A 457 -32.29 6.97 0.61
N GLY A 458 -32.66 6.00 1.44
CA GLY A 458 -33.85 5.18 1.29
C GLY A 458 -34.93 5.58 2.30
N ASP A 459 -36.16 5.11 2.14
CA ASP A 459 -37.31 5.58 2.94
C ASP A 459 -37.16 5.50 4.48
N ALA A 460 -36.25 4.68 5.00
CA ALA A 460 -35.95 4.59 6.43
C ALA A 460 -35.01 5.71 6.96
N ALA A 461 -34.26 6.37 6.07
CA ALA A 461 -33.26 7.38 6.38
C ALA A 461 -33.04 8.36 5.19
N SER A 462 -34.14 8.85 4.60
CA SER A 462 -34.09 9.66 3.38
C SER A 462 -33.73 11.12 3.68
N GLN A 463 -32.82 11.68 2.89
CA GLN A 463 -32.57 13.11 2.78
C GLN A 463 -33.31 13.62 1.53
N MET A 464 -34.16 14.63 1.66
CA MET A 464 -34.71 15.35 0.50
C MET A 464 -33.75 16.48 0.14
N ILE A 465 -33.21 16.45 -1.08
CA ILE A 465 -32.25 17.44 -1.60
C ILE A 465 -32.72 17.93 -2.98
N SER A 466 -33.08 17.01 -3.87
CA SER A 466 -33.42 17.26 -5.27
C SER A 466 -34.41 16.20 -5.78
N PHE A 467 -33.94 15.18 -6.50
CA PHE A 467 -34.73 14.20 -7.25
C PHE A 467 -35.93 13.61 -6.50
N ARG A 468 -35.73 13.20 -5.23
CA ARG A 468 -36.76 12.55 -4.40
C ARG A 468 -37.94 13.48 -4.10
N GLY A 469 -37.69 14.77 -3.93
CA GLY A 469 -38.74 15.77 -3.71
C GLY A 469 -39.38 16.29 -5.01
N ILE A 470 -38.68 16.18 -6.14
CA ILE A 470 -39.13 16.64 -7.45
C ILE A 470 -40.04 15.60 -8.13
N ASP A 471 -39.59 14.35 -8.24
CA ASP A 471 -40.37 13.26 -8.84
C ASP A 471 -39.76 11.87 -8.50
N ASN A 472 -39.98 11.38 -7.27
CA ASN A 472 -39.34 10.15 -6.79
C ASN A 472 -39.57 8.92 -7.69
N SER A 473 -40.78 8.74 -8.24
CA SER A 473 -41.13 7.55 -9.05
C SER A 473 -40.61 7.63 -10.49
N SER A 474 -40.26 8.83 -10.98
CA SER A 474 -39.55 8.99 -12.25
C SER A 474 -38.04 8.81 -12.11
N TYR A 475 -37.43 9.37 -11.06
CA TYR A 475 -35.97 9.33 -10.87
C TYR A 475 -35.44 8.03 -10.24
N TYR A 476 -36.18 7.40 -9.31
CA TYR A 476 -35.74 6.19 -8.60
C TYR A 476 -36.56 4.95 -8.97
N ILE A 477 -35.96 3.78 -8.79
CA ILE A 477 -36.65 2.49 -8.88
C ILE A 477 -37.51 2.33 -7.61
N VAL A 478 -38.83 2.30 -7.76
CA VAL A 478 -39.80 2.10 -6.67
C VAL A 478 -40.21 0.64 -6.64
N ASP A 479 -39.55 -0.16 -5.80
CA ASP A 479 -39.81 -1.60 -5.73
C ASP A 479 -41.03 -1.95 -4.85
N GLY A 480 -41.74 -3.02 -5.23
CA GLY A 480 -43.02 -3.41 -4.63
C GLY A 480 -42.92 -4.35 -3.43
N ASP A 481 -41.76 -4.98 -3.19
CA ASP A 481 -41.53 -5.89 -2.06
C ASP A 481 -40.21 -5.56 -1.32
N VAL A 482 -40.27 -5.55 0.01
CA VAL A 482 -39.42 -4.72 0.90
C VAL A 482 -38.14 -5.46 1.32
N ARG A 483 -37.54 -6.26 0.43
CA ARG A 483 -36.61 -7.35 0.84
C ARG A 483 -35.12 -7.15 0.56
N SER A 484 -34.73 -6.07 -0.10
CA SER A 484 -33.31 -5.72 -0.29
C SER A 484 -33.10 -4.21 -0.18
N GLY A 485 -31.92 -3.77 0.26
CA GLY A 485 -31.61 -2.37 0.63
C GLY A 485 -31.54 -1.37 -0.53
N ALA A 486 -32.24 -1.63 -1.65
CA ALA A 486 -32.14 -0.94 -2.92
C ALA A 486 -32.95 0.37 -3.02
N ASN A 487 -33.38 0.95 -1.89
CA ASN A 487 -34.32 2.09 -1.82
C ASN A 487 -33.80 3.44 -2.38
N ASN A 488 -32.64 3.45 -3.06
CA ASN A 488 -31.94 4.63 -3.59
C ASN A 488 -31.47 4.44 -5.05
N ALA A 489 -31.76 3.29 -5.70
CA ALA A 489 -31.27 3.01 -7.04
C ALA A 489 -31.93 3.96 -8.06
N LEU A 490 -31.12 4.71 -8.81
CA LEU A 490 -31.62 5.58 -9.87
C LEU A 490 -32.17 4.73 -11.01
N ASN A 491 -33.30 5.15 -11.55
CA ASN A 491 -33.99 4.50 -12.66
C ASN A 491 -33.28 4.83 -13.99
N CYS A 492 -32.04 4.38 -14.12
CA CYS A 492 -31.09 4.75 -15.17
C CYS A 492 -31.62 4.53 -16.60
N ASN A 493 -32.57 3.60 -16.77
CA ASN A 493 -33.18 3.28 -18.06
C ASN A 493 -34.56 3.95 -18.27
N ASN A 494 -35.03 4.83 -17.38
CA ASN A 494 -36.12 5.76 -17.66
C ASN A 494 -35.64 6.84 -18.66
N PRO A 495 -36.40 7.18 -19.72
CA PRO A 495 -35.98 8.18 -20.73
C PRO A 495 -35.49 9.52 -20.17
N ILE A 496 -36.05 9.98 -19.05
CA ILE A 496 -35.67 11.26 -18.43
C ILE A 496 -34.34 11.13 -17.68
N VAL A 497 -34.13 10.04 -16.95
CA VAL A 497 -32.86 9.77 -16.26
C VAL A 497 -31.76 9.46 -17.28
N GLN A 498 -32.09 8.79 -18.38
CA GLN A 498 -31.18 8.63 -19.52
C GLN A 498 -30.73 9.99 -20.06
N ARG A 499 -31.69 10.91 -20.26
CA ARG A 499 -31.41 12.26 -20.76
C ARG A 499 -30.56 13.08 -19.78
N LEU A 500 -30.87 13.03 -18.49
CA LEU A 500 -30.09 13.63 -17.41
C LEU A 500 -28.62 13.18 -17.42
N ILE A 501 -28.39 11.86 -17.55
CA ILE A 501 -27.04 11.29 -17.57
C ILE A 501 -26.30 11.69 -18.85
N LEU A 502 -26.95 11.61 -20.02
CA LEU A 502 -26.34 12.04 -21.29
C LEU A 502 -26.00 13.53 -21.29
N ASP A 503 -26.90 14.40 -20.83
CA ASP A 503 -26.67 15.84 -20.71
C ASP A 503 -25.53 16.15 -19.73
N SER A 504 -25.39 15.39 -18.64
CA SER A 504 -24.27 15.50 -17.71
C SER A 504 -22.96 15.13 -18.40
N LEU A 505 -22.89 13.98 -19.07
CA LEU A 505 -21.70 13.55 -19.82
C LEU A 505 -21.32 14.55 -20.92
N HIS A 506 -22.30 15.06 -21.67
CA HIS A 506 -22.09 16.13 -22.66
C HIS A 506 -21.54 17.40 -22.03
N HIS A 507 -22.08 17.83 -20.89
CA HIS A 507 -21.60 19.01 -20.18
C HIS A 507 -20.13 18.85 -19.74
N TRP A 508 -19.74 17.70 -19.18
CA TRP A 508 -18.35 17.44 -18.80
C TRP A 508 -17.39 17.35 -20.00
N VAL A 509 -17.81 16.81 -21.13
CA VAL A 509 -16.98 16.77 -22.35
C VAL A 509 -16.88 18.14 -23.02
N VAL A 510 -17.99 18.88 -23.16
CA VAL A 510 -18.04 20.13 -23.92
C VAL A 510 -17.55 21.33 -23.11
N GLU A 511 -17.96 21.48 -21.85
CA GLU A 511 -17.62 22.65 -21.03
C GLU A 511 -16.32 22.50 -20.24
N TYR A 512 -15.88 21.26 -19.97
CA TYR A 512 -14.68 20.95 -19.19
C TYR A 512 -13.60 20.17 -19.97
N HIS A 513 -13.84 19.79 -21.23
CA HIS A 513 -12.90 19.00 -22.06
C HIS A 513 -12.48 17.63 -21.46
N VAL A 514 -13.34 16.99 -20.66
CA VAL A 514 -13.04 15.67 -20.05
C VAL A 514 -12.86 14.58 -21.12
N ASP A 515 -11.76 13.81 -21.04
CA ASP A 515 -11.42 12.77 -22.03
C ASP A 515 -12.20 11.45 -21.86
N GLY A 516 -12.71 11.18 -20.65
CA GLY A 516 -13.38 9.93 -20.38
C GLY A 516 -14.00 9.77 -18.99
N PHE A 517 -14.77 8.70 -18.85
CA PHE A 517 -15.58 8.40 -17.67
C PHE A 517 -15.45 6.94 -17.26
N CYS A 518 -15.31 6.70 -15.96
CA CYS A 518 -15.38 5.38 -15.33
C CYS A 518 -16.68 5.29 -14.51
N PHE A 519 -17.62 4.48 -14.98
CA PHE A 519 -18.95 4.34 -14.39
C PHE A 519 -18.91 3.35 -13.23
N VAL A 520 -18.96 3.87 -12.00
CA VAL A 520 -18.95 3.06 -10.78
C VAL A 520 -20.33 2.44 -10.53
N ASN A 521 -20.35 1.18 -10.07
CA ASN A 521 -21.55 0.36 -9.92
C ASN A 521 -22.31 0.21 -11.25
N SER A 522 -21.55 -0.08 -12.31
CA SER A 522 -22.04 -0.28 -13.68
C SER A 522 -23.07 -1.40 -13.79
N SER A 523 -22.99 -2.41 -12.91
CA SER A 523 -23.96 -3.51 -12.79
C SER A 523 -25.36 -3.08 -12.37
N SER A 524 -25.51 -1.88 -11.78
CA SER A 524 -26.83 -1.29 -11.52
C SER A 524 -27.41 -0.58 -12.75
N LEU A 525 -26.57 -0.13 -13.69
CA LEU A 525 -27.00 0.59 -14.91
C LEU A 525 -27.73 -0.31 -15.91
N VAL A 526 -27.57 -1.64 -15.81
CA VAL A 526 -28.29 -2.59 -16.65
C VAL A 526 -29.72 -2.88 -16.17
N ARG A 527 -30.13 -2.37 -15.00
CA ARG A 527 -31.45 -2.68 -14.39
C ARG A 527 -32.58 -1.89 -15.04
N SER A 528 -33.69 -2.58 -15.28
CA SER A 528 -34.97 -1.98 -15.67
C SER A 528 -35.66 -1.28 -14.49
N SER A 529 -36.72 -0.50 -14.78
CA SER A 529 -37.60 0.10 -13.75
C SER A 529 -38.26 -0.93 -12.81
N ASN A 530 -38.23 -2.22 -13.16
CA ASN A 530 -38.76 -3.33 -12.36
C ASN A 530 -37.62 -4.15 -11.70
N GLY A 531 -36.42 -3.58 -11.55
CA GLY A 531 -35.23 -4.22 -10.95
C GLY A 531 -34.51 -5.25 -11.83
N ASN A 532 -35.21 -5.91 -12.77
CA ASN A 532 -34.65 -6.96 -13.64
C ASN A 532 -33.54 -6.44 -14.56
N ASN A 533 -32.48 -7.23 -14.76
CA ASN A 533 -31.38 -6.92 -15.68
C ASN A 533 -31.83 -6.99 -17.16
N LEU A 534 -31.47 -5.96 -17.94
CA LEU A 534 -31.72 -5.85 -19.38
C LEU A 534 -30.52 -6.36 -20.18
N SER A 535 -30.78 -7.17 -21.21
CA SER A 535 -29.75 -7.62 -22.17
C SER A 535 -29.27 -6.51 -23.11
N ARG A 536 -30.12 -5.50 -23.35
CA ARG A 536 -29.81 -4.30 -24.14
C ARG A 536 -30.31 -3.05 -23.38
N PRO A 537 -29.55 -2.55 -22.38
CA PRO A 537 -29.96 -1.38 -21.60
C PRO A 537 -29.96 -0.10 -22.44
N PRO A 538 -31.09 0.63 -22.56
CA PRO A 538 -31.18 1.85 -23.37
C PRO A 538 -30.13 2.92 -23.03
N LEU A 539 -29.79 3.12 -21.76
CA LEU A 539 -28.77 4.11 -21.35
C LEU A 539 -27.40 3.79 -21.96
N LEU A 540 -26.94 2.54 -21.79
CA LEU A 540 -25.61 2.13 -22.24
C LEU A 540 -25.52 2.09 -23.76
N GLU A 541 -26.63 1.78 -24.44
CA GLU A 541 -26.77 1.88 -25.89
C GLU A 541 -26.66 3.33 -26.36
N ALA A 542 -27.39 4.26 -25.74
CA ALA A 542 -27.36 5.67 -26.09
C ALA A 542 -25.95 6.25 -25.92
N ILE A 543 -25.27 5.98 -24.80
CA ILE A 543 -23.87 6.38 -24.57
C ILE A 543 -22.93 5.78 -25.62
N ALA A 544 -23.16 4.53 -26.05
CA ALA A 544 -22.29 3.85 -27.00
C ALA A 544 -22.37 4.43 -28.43
N PHE A 545 -23.53 4.96 -28.83
CA PHE A 545 -23.78 5.51 -30.16
C PHE A 545 -23.86 7.04 -30.22
N ASP A 546 -23.65 7.73 -29.09
CA ASP A 546 -23.69 9.18 -29.04
C ASP A 546 -22.53 9.84 -29.83
N PRO A 547 -22.82 10.83 -30.71
CA PRO A 547 -21.80 11.44 -31.56
C PRO A 547 -20.81 12.33 -30.81
N ILE A 548 -21.23 12.96 -29.70
CA ILE A 548 -20.35 13.82 -28.87
C ILE A 548 -19.40 12.91 -28.07
N LEU A 549 -19.92 11.83 -27.47
CA LEU A 549 -19.13 10.85 -26.72
C LEU A 549 -18.32 9.89 -27.61
N SER A 550 -18.37 10.03 -28.94
CA SER A 550 -17.75 9.12 -29.90
C SER A 550 -16.23 8.95 -29.69
N LYS A 551 -15.51 10.02 -29.33
CA LYS A 551 -14.06 9.99 -29.01
C LYS A 551 -13.75 9.75 -27.54
N THR A 552 -14.69 10.02 -26.65
CA THR A 552 -14.57 9.88 -25.20
C THR A 552 -14.30 8.43 -24.78
N LYS A 553 -13.43 8.22 -23.80
CA LYS A 553 -13.15 6.89 -23.23
C LYS A 553 -14.22 6.53 -22.22
N ILE A 554 -14.87 5.39 -22.40
CA ILE A 554 -16.01 4.97 -21.58
C ILE A 554 -15.64 3.63 -20.93
N ILE A 555 -15.56 3.61 -19.60
CA ILE A 555 -15.09 2.48 -18.79
C ILE A 555 -16.20 2.11 -17.79
N ALA A 556 -16.45 0.82 -17.59
CA ALA A 556 -17.36 0.30 -16.56
C ALA A 556 -16.59 -0.29 -15.38
N ASP A 557 -16.95 0.08 -14.15
CA ASP A 557 -16.51 -0.60 -12.93
C ASP A 557 -17.70 -1.30 -12.28
N CYS A 558 -17.58 -2.62 -12.11
CA CYS A 558 -18.64 -3.49 -11.57
C CYS A 558 -18.76 -3.43 -10.04
N TRP A 559 -17.87 -2.71 -9.35
CA TRP A 559 -17.94 -2.53 -7.90
C TRP A 559 -19.10 -1.63 -7.45
N SER A 560 -19.81 -2.09 -6.42
CA SER A 560 -20.88 -1.35 -5.73
C SER A 560 -20.38 -0.76 -4.40
N PRO A 561 -20.41 0.58 -4.20
CA PRO A 561 -20.16 1.22 -2.91
C PRO A 561 -21.28 0.98 -1.88
N ILE A 562 -22.43 0.46 -2.32
CA ILE A 562 -23.57 0.13 -1.45
C ILE A 562 -23.33 -1.25 -0.82
N ASP A 563 -22.99 -2.24 -1.65
CA ASP A 563 -22.85 -3.64 -1.27
C ASP A 563 -21.40 -4.03 -0.93
N MET A 564 -20.46 -3.09 -1.03
CA MET A 564 -19.00 -3.24 -0.86
C MET A 564 -18.41 -4.43 -1.64
N SER A 565 -19.00 -4.77 -2.78
CA SER A 565 -18.70 -5.97 -3.57
C SER A 565 -18.80 -5.72 -5.06
N SER A 566 -18.18 -6.59 -5.86
CA SER A 566 -18.22 -6.54 -7.33
C SER A 566 -19.16 -7.63 -7.83
N MET A 567 -20.23 -7.24 -8.52
CA MET A 567 -21.13 -8.21 -9.18
C MET A 567 -20.68 -8.39 -10.63
N GLU A 568 -19.99 -9.50 -10.90
CA GLU A 568 -19.57 -9.86 -12.26
C GLU A 568 -20.79 -10.24 -13.10
N ILE A 569 -21.08 -9.43 -14.12
CA ILE A 569 -22.09 -9.67 -15.15
C ILE A 569 -21.43 -9.56 -16.52
N GLN A 570 -21.96 -10.23 -17.53
CA GLN A 570 -21.51 -10.02 -18.90
C GLN A 570 -21.95 -8.62 -19.37
N PHE A 571 -21.04 -7.65 -19.34
CA PHE A 571 -21.38 -6.25 -19.51
C PHE A 571 -21.73 -5.89 -20.97
N PRO A 572 -22.90 -5.27 -21.25
CA PRO A 572 -23.27 -4.82 -22.60
C PRO A 572 -22.33 -3.71 -23.08
N HIS A 573 -21.50 -3.99 -24.10
CA HIS A 573 -20.32 -3.16 -24.39
C HIS A 573 -20.27 -2.51 -25.79
N TRP A 574 -21.02 -3.00 -26.79
CA TRP A 574 -21.03 -2.51 -28.20
C TRP A 574 -19.65 -2.22 -28.85
N LYS A 575 -18.59 -2.87 -28.34
CA LYS A 575 -17.16 -2.56 -28.63
C LYS A 575 -16.75 -1.09 -28.38
N LYS A 576 -17.48 -0.36 -27.54
CA LYS A 576 -17.20 1.02 -27.12
C LYS A 576 -16.80 1.11 -25.64
N TRP A 577 -17.44 0.32 -24.79
CA TRP A 577 -17.14 0.25 -23.36
C TRP A 577 -15.90 -0.61 -23.10
N ALA A 578 -14.98 -0.08 -22.29
CA ALA A 578 -13.91 -0.79 -21.58
C ALA A 578 -14.38 -1.18 -20.16
N GLU A 579 -13.61 -2.00 -19.44
CA GLU A 579 -13.95 -2.44 -18.08
C GLU A 579 -12.75 -2.42 -17.15
N MET A 580 -12.98 -1.99 -15.90
CA MET A 580 -12.05 -2.18 -14.78
C MET A 580 -12.00 -3.66 -14.43
N ASN A 581 -10.87 -4.32 -14.73
CA ASN A 581 -10.76 -5.77 -14.71
C ASN A 581 -10.56 -6.32 -13.28
N SER A 582 -11.68 -6.58 -12.59
CA SER A 582 -11.72 -7.27 -11.28
C SER A 582 -10.98 -8.60 -11.29
N ARG A 583 -11.14 -9.37 -12.37
CA ARG A 583 -10.55 -10.70 -12.52
C ARG A 583 -9.02 -10.65 -12.56
N PHE A 584 -8.44 -9.62 -13.17
CA PHE A 584 -6.99 -9.34 -13.12
C PHE A 584 -6.51 -9.15 -11.68
N SER A 585 -7.19 -8.31 -10.91
CA SER A 585 -6.86 -8.10 -9.50
C SER A 585 -6.97 -9.41 -8.69
N VAL A 586 -8.03 -10.18 -8.86
CA VAL A 586 -8.27 -11.43 -8.11
C VAL A 586 -7.21 -12.48 -8.42
N ASP A 587 -6.97 -12.77 -9.69
CA ASP A 587 -6.10 -13.89 -10.07
C ASP A 587 -4.62 -13.58 -9.86
N VAL A 588 -4.18 -12.32 -10.03
CA VAL A 588 -2.80 -11.92 -9.71
C VAL A 588 -2.54 -11.94 -8.19
N ARG A 589 -3.52 -11.51 -7.37
CA ARG A 589 -3.46 -11.67 -5.90
C ARG A 589 -3.35 -13.16 -5.52
N ASN A 590 -4.21 -14.01 -6.07
CA ASN A 590 -4.19 -15.45 -5.79
C ASN A 590 -2.92 -16.15 -6.30
N PHE A 591 -2.36 -15.72 -7.44
CA PHE A 591 -1.09 -16.27 -7.94
C PHE A 591 0.07 -15.97 -6.96
N LEU A 592 0.22 -14.71 -6.53
CA LEU A 592 1.29 -14.33 -5.60
C LEU A 592 1.07 -14.82 -4.16
N ARG A 593 -0.15 -15.23 -3.80
CA ARG A 593 -0.46 -16.00 -2.58
C ARG A 593 -0.15 -17.50 -2.70
N GLY A 594 0.16 -18.00 -3.90
CA GLY A 594 0.36 -19.43 -4.15
C GLY A 594 -0.95 -20.23 -4.19
N GLU A 595 -2.08 -19.62 -4.53
CA GLU A 595 -3.42 -20.25 -4.55
C GLU A 595 -4.07 -20.33 -5.95
N ALA A 596 -3.58 -19.59 -6.96
CA ALA A 596 -4.13 -19.64 -8.33
C ALA A 596 -3.58 -20.79 -9.21
N LEU A 597 -4.28 -21.04 -10.33
CA LEU A 597 -3.80 -21.86 -11.45
C LEU A 597 -2.87 -21.05 -12.36
N LEU A 598 -1.96 -21.72 -13.07
CA LEU A 598 -1.08 -21.07 -14.05
C LEU A 598 -1.85 -20.52 -15.27
N SER A 599 -2.96 -21.18 -15.64
CA SER A 599 -3.85 -20.73 -16.72
C SER A 599 -4.44 -19.34 -16.46
N ASP A 600 -4.76 -19.04 -15.21
CA ASP A 600 -5.40 -17.78 -14.83
C ASP A 600 -4.41 -16.63 -15.05
N LEU A 601 -3.21 -16.73 -14.47
CA LEU A 601 -2.14 -15.75 -14.69
C LEU A 601 -1.80 -15.59 -16.17
N ALA A 602 -1.67 -16.68 -16.92
CA ALA A 602 -1.39 -16.64 -18.35
C ALA A 602 -2.46 -15.85 -19.14
N THR A 603 -3.73 -16.10 -18.82
CA THR A 603 -4.88 -15.41 -19.42
C THR A 603 -4.89 -13.92 -19.03
N ARG A 604 -4.58 -13.57 -17.78
CA ARG A 604 -4.47 -12.18 -17.31
C ARG A 604 -3.33 -11.43 -18.01
N ILE A 605 -2.13 -12.01 -18.11
CA ILE A 605 -0.98 -11.41 -18.79
C ILE A 605 -1.26 -11.19 -20.28
N CYS A 606 -1.96 -12.13 -20.93
CA CYS A 606 -2.39 -11.97 -22.33
C CYS A 606 -3.59 -11.02 -22.54
N GLY A 607 -3.99 -10.26 -21.52
CA GLY A 607 -5.01 -9.22 -21.63
C GLY A 607 -6.44 -9.75 -21.57
N SER A 608 -6.64 -10.87 -20.87
CA SER A 608 -7.95 -11.45 -20.52
C SER A 608 -8.85 -11.74 -21.73
N GLY A 609 -8.38 -12.60 -22.64
CA GLY A 609 -9.10 -13.00 -23.86
C GLY A 609 -10.45 -13.66 -23.61
N ASP A 610 -10.64 -14.30 -22.46
CA ASP A 610 -11.93 -14.82 -21.98
C ASP A 610 -13.00 -13.73 -21.80
N LEU A 611 -12.61 -12.53 -21.32
CA LEU A 611 -13.50 -11.39 -21.12
C LEU A 611 -13.56 -10.45 -22.33
N PHE A 612 -12.45 -10.29 -23.06
CA PHE A 612 -12.28 -9.26 -24.09
C PHE A 612 -12.06 -9.79 -25.52
N SER A 613 -12.26 -11.09 -25.78
CA SER A 613 -12.11 -11.74 -27.11
C SER A 613 -12.66 -10.94 -28.30
N SER A 614 -13.83 -10.30 -28.15
CA SER A 614 -14.50 -9.55 -29.22
C SER A 614 -14.00 -8.10 -29.40
N ARG A 615 -13.21 -7.59 -28.45
CA ARG A 615 -12.79 -6.18 -28.29
C ARG A 615 -11.27 -5.97 -28.43
N GLY A 616 -10.47 -6.93 -27.98
CA GLY A 616 -9.02 -6.78 -27.83
C GLY A 616 -8.61 -6.33 -26.41
N PRO A 617 -7.34 -6.54 -26.03
CA PRO A 617 -6.84 -6.31 -24.68
C PRO A 617 -6.91 -4.84 -24.23
N ALA A 618 -6.91 -3.87 -25.16
CA ALA A 618 -6.97 -2.44 -24.83
C ALA A 618 -8.19 -2.03 -23.98
N TYR A 619 -9.26 -2.82 -23.99
CA TYR A 619 -10.47 -2.57 -23.21
C TYR A 619 -10.40 -3.12 -21.77
N SER A 620 -9.28 -3.75 -21.38
CA SER A 620 -9.01 -4.29 -20.04
C SER A 620 -8.21 -3.28 -19.22
N PHE A 621 -8.86 -2.57 -18.29
CA PHE A 621 -8.21 -1.67 -17.34
C PHE A 621 -7.77 -2.48 -16.12
N ASN A 622 -6.52 -2.94 -16.16
CA ASN A 622 -5.92 -3.83 -15.16
C ASN A 622 -5.50 -3.04 -13.91
N TYR A 623 -5.80 -3.56 -12.73
CA TYR A 623 -5.38 -2.99 -11.45
C TYR A 623 -5.02 -4.10 -10.45
N ILE A 624 -4.22 -3.77 -9.43
CA ILE A 624 -3.90 -4.70 -8.33
C ILE A 624 -4.69 -4.36 -7.08
N THR A 625 -4.61 -3.12 -6.64
CA THR A 625 -5.31 -2.57 -5.47
C THR A 625 -6.59 -1.86 -5.90
N LYS A 626 -7.45 -1.54 -4.94
CA LYS A 626 -8.67 -0.75 -5.17
C LYS A 626 -8.56 0.56 -4.37
N ASN A 627 -9.36 1.57 -4.73
CA ASN A 627 -9.53 2.85 -4.04
C ASN A 627 -10.24 2.72 -2.67
N PHE A 628 -10.97 1.63 -2.50
CA PHE A 628 -11.50 1.07 -1.26
C PHE A 628 -10.79 -0.29 -1.02
N GLY A 629 -10.83 -0.86 0.17
CA GLY A 629 -10.01 -2.05 0.45
C GLY A 629 -8.56 -1.71 0.78
N LEU A 630 -7.65 -2.69 0.64
CA LEU A 630 -6.27 -2.54 1.08
C LEU A 630 -5.34 -1.88 0.03
N PRO A 631 -4.57 -0.85 0.39
CA PRO A 631 -3.41 -0.38 -0.38
C PRO A 631 -2.34 -1.46 -0.57
N LEU A 632 -1.39 -1.26 -1.49
CA LEU A 632 -0.45 -2.32 -1.90
C LEU A 632 0.48 -2.79 -0.75
N VAL A 633 0.85 -1.89 0.17
CA VAL A 633 1.61 -2.27 1.38
C VAL A 633 0.76 -3.07 2.35
N ASP A 634 -0.52 -2.73 2.52
CA ASP A 634 -1.40 -3.42 3.45
C ASP A 634 -1.80 -4.80 2.92
N LEU A 635 -1.97 -4.94 1.60
CA LEU A 635 -2.21 -6.20 0.90
C LEU A 635 -1.11 -7.24 1.17
N VAL A 636 0.13 -6.80 1.41
CA VAL A 636 1.26 -7.66 1.79
C VAL A 636 1.58 -7.65 3.29
N SER A 637 0.81 -6.94 4.11
CA SER A 637 1.06 -6.75 5.55
C SER A 637 -0.05 -7.25 6.48
N PHE A 638 -1.26 -7.47 5.98
CA PHE A 638 -2.41 -7.91 6.77
C PHE A 638 -3.11 -9.11 6.14
N SER A 639 -3.65 -10.00 6.96
CA SER A 639 -4.32 -11.25 6.55
C SER A 639 -5.30 -11.81 7.61
N SER A 640 -5.90 -10.92 8.41
CA SER A 640 -6.96 -11.29 9.35
C SER A 640 -8.17 -11.93 8.66
N ILE A 641 -9.00 -12.66 9.42
CA ILE A 641 -10.19 -13.35 8.87
C ILE A 641 -11.21 -12.37 8.26
N ASP A 642 -11.28 -11.15 8.79
CA ASP A 642 -12.14 -10.07 8.29
C ASP A 642 -11.67 -9.50 6.94
N LEU A 643 -10.42 -9.79 6.55
CA LEU A 643 -9.78 -9.39 5.29
C LEU A 643 -9.76 -10.51 4.24
N ALA A 644 -10.41 -11.64 4.47
CA ALA A 644 -10.40 -12.78 3.55
C ALA A 644 -10.89 -12.42 2.12
N SER A 645 -11.82 -11.47 2.00
CA SER A 645 -12.31 -10.95 0.70
C SER A 645 -11.29 -10.10 -0.07
N GLU A 646 -10.26 -9.58 0.60
CA GLU A 646 -9.19 -8.80 -0.02
C GLU A 646 -8.08 -9.68 -0.59
N LEU A 647 -8.10 -11.00 -0.39
CA LEU A 647 -7.10 -11.92 -0.95
C LEU A 647 -5.67 -11.42 -0.67
N SER A 648 -5.41 -11.09 0.60
CA SER A 648 -4.15 -10.52 1.09
C SER A 648 -3.27 -11.58 1.75
N TRP A 649 -2.00 -11.24 2.02
CA TRP A 649 -1.08 -12.10 2.75
C TRP A 649 0.01 -11.29 3.46
N ASN A 650 0.07 -11.40 4.79
CA ASN A 650 0.96 -10.59 5.64
C ASN A 650 2.48 -10.87 5.51
N CYS A 651 2.86 -11.83 4.68
CA CYS A 651 4.23 -12.31 4.45
C CYS A 651 4.96 -12.87 5.69
N GLY A 652 4.23 -13.25 6.75
CA GLY A 652 4.75 -14.00 7.91
C GLY A 652 4.43 -13.41 9.27
N GLU A 653 4.21 -12.09 9.36
CA GLU A 653 3.84 -11.38 10.60
C GLU A 653 2.71 -10.39 10.27
N GLU A 654 1.77 -10.18 11.20
CA GLU A 654 0.62 -9.29 10.97
C GLU A 654 0.96 -7.83 11.30
N GLY A 655 0.71 -6.92 10.36
CA GLY A 655 0.90 -5.47 10.53
C GLY A 655 2.36 -5.00 10.45
N PRO A 656 2.68 -3.82 11.02
CA PRO A 656 4.04 -3.27 11.02
C PRO A 656 5.03 -4.16 11.78
N THR A 657 6.20 -4.42 11.19
CA THR A 657 7.23 -5.29 11.79
C THR A 657 8.63 -4.68 11.65
N GLY A 658 9.51 -5.00 12.60
CA GLY A 658 10.95 -4.75 12.53
C GLY A 658 11.75 -5.93 11.94
N ASN A 659 11.09 -7.04 11.58
CA ASN A 659 11.75 -8.23 11.08
C ASN A 659 12.19 -8.05 9.62
N SER A 660 13.51 -7.96 9.40
CA SER A 660 14.11 -7.75 8.09
C SER A 660 13.73 -8.82 7.05
N SER A 661 13.44 -10.07 7.46
CA SER A 661 13.06 -11.14 6.53
C SER A 661 11.67 -10.92 5.92
N VAL A 662 10.72 -10.54 6.77
CA VAL A 662 9.35 -10.21 6.40
C VAL A 662 9.35 -8.93 5.56
N LEU A 663 10.06 -7.89 5.98
CA LEU A 663 10.18 -6.63 5.22
C LEU A 663 10.78 -6.84 3.83
N GLN A 664 11.82 -7.68 3.70
CA GLN A 664 12.39 -8.05 2.40
C GLN A 664 11.39 -8.82 1.54
N THR A 665 10.66 -9.79 2.11
CA THR A 665 9.62 -10.55 1.39
C THR A 665 8.49 -9.64 0.91
N ARG A 666 7.96 -8.76 1.77
CA ARG A 666 6.94 -7.76 1.41
C ARG A 666 7.41 -6.85 0.28
N LEU A 667 8.64 -6.35 0.36
CA LEU A 667 9.23 -5.52 -0.68
C LEU A 667 9.36 -6.27 -2.02
N LYS A 668 9.70 -7.56 -2.00
CA LYS A 668 9.70 -8.40 -3.21
C LYS A 668 8.28 -8.59 -3.76
N GLN A 669 7.28 -8.85 -2.91
CA GLN A 669 5.88 -8.99 -3.35
C GLN A 669 5.34 -7.71 -3.99
N ILE A 670 5.59 -6.56 -3.39
CA ILE A 670 5.22 -5.24 -3.95
C ILE A 670 5.83 -5.06 -5.35
N ARG A 671 7.11 -5.40 -5.53
CA ARG A 671 7.77 -5.36 -6.85
C ARG A 671 7.14 -6.37 -7.83
N ASN A 672 6.77 -7.57 -7.39
CA ASN A 672 6.13 -8.58 -8.24
C ASN A 672 4.76 -8.10 -8.74
N PHE A 673 3.92 -7.54 -7.86
CA PHE A 673 2.62 -6.96 -8.21
C PHE A 673 2.75 -5.85 -9.26
N LEU A 674 3.65 -4.88 -9.02
CA LEU A 674 3.91 -3.79 -9.97
C LEU A 674 4.49 -4.30 -11.29
N PHE A 675 5.39 -5.28 -11.26
CA PHE A 675 5.95 -5.88 -12.45
C PHE A 675 4.85 -6.53 -13.31
N ILE A 676 4.04 -7.43 -12.73
CA ILE A 676 2.93 -8.12 -13.44
C ILE A 676 1.95 -7.10 -14.03
N LEU A 677 1.57 -6.06 -13.28
CA LEU A 677 0.68 -5.00 -13.76
C LEU A 677 1.21 -4.32 -15.04
N PHE A 678 2.51 -3.97 -15.06
CA PHE A 678 3.11 -3.22 -16.17
C PHE A 678 3.63 -4.08 -17.34
N VAL A 679 3.82 -5.40 -17.16
CA VAL A 679 4.17 -6.34 -18.27
C VAL A 679 2.97 -7.11 -18.82
N SER A 680 1.76 -6.87 -18.31
CA SER A 680 0.53 -7.46 -18.87
C SER A 680 -0.04 -6.64 -20.03
N LEU A 681 -0.68 -7.29 -20.99
CA LEU A 681 -1.49 -6.64 -22.03
C LEU A 681 -2.75 -5.98 -21.40
N GLY A 682 -3.14 -4.82 -21.92
CA GLY A 682 -4.24 -3.99 -21.40
C GLY A 682 -3.79 -2.58 -21.01
N VAL A 683 -4.52 -1.95 -20.10
CA VAL A 683 -4.21 -0.61 -19.56
C VAL A 683 -3.90 -0.72 -18.08
N PRO A 684 -2.67 -0.46 -17.62
CA PRO A 684 -2.34 -0.47 -16.20
C PRO A 684 -2.94 0.75 -15.50
N VAL A 685 -3.64 0.51 -14.39
CA VAL A 685 -4.15 1.51 -13.45
C VAL A 685 -3.39 1.38 -12.14
N LEU A 686 -2.61 2.41 -11.80
CA LEU A 686 -1.89 2.54 -10.53
C LEU A 686 -2.70 3.42 -9.58
N ASN A 687 -2.93 2.98 -8.35
CA ASN A 687 -3.63 3.81 -7.36
C ASN A 687 -2.63 4.67 -6.57
N MET A 688 -3.07 5.89 -6.25
CA MET A 688 -2.33 6.84 -5.43
C MET A 688 -1.91 6.24 -4.07
N GLY A 689 -0.60 6.11 -3.86
CA GLY A 689 0.00 5.61 -2.62
C GLY A 689 0.79 4.31 -2.77
N ASP A 690 0.46 3.50 -3.78
CA ASP A 690 1.13 2.21 -4.02
C ASP A 690 2.60 2.38 -4.41
N GLU A 691 2.98 3.55 -4.94
CA GLU A 691 4.34 3.87 -5.34
C GLU A 691 5.22 4.42 -4.20
N CYS A 692 4.61 4.87 -3.10
CA CYS A 692 5.31 5.52 -1.98
C CYS A 692 5.24 4.77 -0.64
N GLY A 693 4.41 3.73 -0.56
CA GLY A 693 4.30 2.87 0.62
C GLY A 693 3.12 3.19 1.52
N TYR A 694 2.05 3.76 0.95
CA TYR A 694 0.86 4.18 1.66
C TYR A 694 0.14 3.01 2.36
N SER A 695 -0.39 3.27 3.55
CA SER A 695 -1.02 2.30 4.44
C SER A 695 -2.19 2.93 5.20
N ASN A 696 -3.29 2.20 5.30
CA ASN A 696 -4.44 2.52 6.16
C ASN A 696 -4.35 1.81 7.52
N GLY A 697 -3.28 1.03 7.77
CA GLY A 697 -3.16 0.18 8.94
C GLY A 697 -4.02 -1.08 8.88
N GLY A 698 -4.31 -1.59 7.67
CA GLY A 698 -5.08 -2.82 7.48
C GLY A 698 -6.60 -2.65 7.47
N SER A 699 -7.11 -1.41 7.52
CA SER A 699 -8.54 -1.16 7.32
C SER A 699 -8.91 -1.14 5.83
N PRO A 700 -9.93 -1.91 5.39
CA PRO A 700 -10.47 -1.83 4.04
C PRO A 700 -11.48 -0.68 3.87
N SER A 701 -11.83 0.02 4.95
CA SER A 701 -12.80 1.12 4.95
C SER A 701 -12.28 2.32 4.17
N TYR A 702 -13.09 2.84 3.24
CA TYR A 702 -12.76 4.06 2.51
C TYR A 702 -12.57 5.27 3.44
N ASN A 703 -13.34 5.35 4.54
CA ASN A 703 -13.31 6.50 5.46
C ASN A 703 -12.04 6.56 6.33
N ASP A 704 -11.27 5.46 6.41
CA ASP A 704 -10.03 5.41 7.19
C ASP A 704 -8.80 5.86 6.38
N ARG A 705 -9.00 6.17 5.09
CA ARG A 705 -7.94 6.70 4.20
C ARG A 705 -7.41 8.03 4.69
N ARG A 706 -6.09 8.12 4.79
CA ARG A 706 -5.35 9.32 5.20
C ARG A 706 -4.95 10.17 3.99
N PRO A 707 -4.73 11.49 4.15
CA PRO A 707 -4.04 12.29 3.15
C PRO A 707 -2.68 11.67 2.74
N PHE A 708 -2.29 11.86 1.48
CA PHE A 708 -1.05 11.33 0.93
C PHE A 708 0.17 12.10 1.46
N ASP A 709 1.07 11.41 2.16
CA ASP A 709 2.32 12.00 2.65
C ASP A 709 3.40 12.02 1.54
N TRP A 710 3.70 13.22 1.04
CA TRP A 710 4.74 13.45 0.04
C TRP A 710 6.16 13.23 0.59
N ASN A 711 6.38 13.20 1.91
CA ASN A 711 7.69 12.83 2.46
C ASN A 711 7.98 11.35 2.28
N SER A 712 6.96 10.49 2.20
CA SER A 712 7.11 9.04 1.97
C SER A 712 7.86 8.74 0.67
N LEU A 713 7.72 9.58 -0.36
CA LEU A 713 8.50 9.51 -1.62
C LEU A 713 10.02 9.68 -1.42
N ARG A 714 10.44 10.38 -0.36
CA ARG A 714 11.86 10.61 -0.02
C ARG A 714 12.47 9.48 0.82
N THR A 715 11.66 8.51 1.25
CA THR A 715 12.16 7.34 1.99
C THR A 715 12.91 6.38 1.06
N GLY A 716 13.73 5.49 1.63
CA GLY A 716 14.38 4.43 0.86
C GLY A 716 13.40 3.46 0.19
N PHE A 717 12.15 3.37 0.66
CA PHE A 717 11.06 2.65 -0.01
C PHE A 717 10.49 3.46 -1.18
N GLY A 718 10.08 4.71 -0.92
CA GLY A 718 9.47 5.56 -1.94
C GLY A 718 10.40 5.78 -3.14
N LEU A 719 11.68 6.05 -2.89
CA LEU A 719 12.67 6.26 -3.95
C LEU A 719 12.80 5.05 -4.88
N GLN A 720 12.94 3.85 -4.33
CA GLN A 720 13.16 2.64 -5.15
C GLN A 720 11.90 2.21 -5.92
N ILE A 721 10.72 2.37 -5.33
CA ILE A 721 9.47 1.97 -5.99
C ILE A 721 9.04 3.01 -7.03
N THR A 722 9.14 4.31 -6.72
CA THR A 722 8.88 5.40 -7.69
C THR A 722 9.78 5.26 -8.92
N GLN A 723 11.09 5.01 -8.73
CA GLN A 723 12.02 4.78 -9.84
C GLN A 723 11.69 3.49 -10.63
N PHE A 724 11.26 2.43 -9.94
CA PHE A 724 10.87 1.19 -10.60
C PHE A 724 9.59 1.36 -11.43
N VAL A 725 8.57 2.05 -10.92
CA VAL A 725 7.36 2.39 -11.68
C VAL A 725 7.72 3.24 -12.90
N ALA A 726 8.54 4.29 -12.75
CA ALA A 726 8.99 5.11 -13.88
C ALA A 726 9.79 4.29 -14.92
N TYR A 727 10.62 3.34 -14.48
CA TYR A 727 11.29 2.39 -15.35
C TYR A 727 10.30 1.49 -16.10
N LEU A 728 9.28 0.95 -15.42
CA LEU A 728 8.26 0.07 -15.98
C LEU A 728 7.35 0.80 -16.99
N SER A 729 6.87 2.02 -16.67
CA SER A 729 6.13 2.89 -17.59
C SER A 729 6.91 3.11 -18.89
N SER A 730 8.21 3.41 -18.77
CA SER A 730 9.08 3.63 -19.91
C SER A 730 9.46 2.34 -20.65
N LEU A 731 9.61 1.20 -19.95
CA LEU A 731 9.78 -0.12 -20.58
C LEU A 731 8.56 -0.49 -21.41
N ARG A 732 7.35 -0.27 -20.87
CA ARG A 732 6.08 -0.49 -21.57
C ARG A 732 5.97 0.36 -22.84
N ASN A 733 6.39 1.63 -22.79
CA ASN A 733 6.44 2.51 -23.95
C ASN A 733 7.50 2.08 -24.99
N ARG A 734 8.71 1.69 -24.55
CA ARG A 734 9.77 1.15 -25.44
C ARG A 734 9.36 -0.16 -26.10
N ARG A 735 8.61 -1.01 -25.38
CA ARG A 735 8.09 -2.31 -25.84
C ARG A 735 6.60 -2.28 -26.14
N GLY A 736 6.13 -1.16 -26.70
CA GLY A 736 4.74 -1.02 -27.16
C GLY A 736 4.39 -1.95 -28.33
N ASP A 737 5.38 -2.55 -28.99
CA ASP A 737 5.22 -3.62 -29.97
C ASP A 737 4.58 -4.90 -29.39
N ILE A 738 4.79 -5.14 -28.08
CA ILE A 738 4.25 -6.26 -27.31
C ILE A 738 3.15 -5.80 -26.36
N PHE A 739 3.41 -4.82 -25.50
CA PHE A 739 2.53 -4.53 -24.36
C PHE A 739 1.41 -3.52 -24.65
N GLN A 740 1.60 -2.60 -25.60
CA GLN A 740 0.64 -1.53 -25.95
C GLN A 740 -0.11 -1.87 -27.23
N ARG A 741 -0.82 -3.01 -27.23
CA ARG A 741 -1.54 -3.53 -28.39
C ARG A 741 -3.04 -3.30 -28.28
N LYS A 742 -3.65 -2.93 -29.40
CA LYS A 742 -5.11 -2.86 -29.56
C LYS A 742 -5.74 -4.24 -29.60
N ASP A 743 -5.19 -5.12 -30.44
CA ASP A 743 -5.64 -6.49 -30.68
C ASP A 743 -4.72 -7.50 -29.95
N PHE A 744 -5.20 -8.71 -29.72
CA PHE A 744 -4.39 -9.77 -29.08
C PHE A 744 -3.14 -10.12 -29.91
N LEU A 745 -2.08 -10.54 -29.24
CA LEU A 745 -0.91 -11.12 -29.90
C LEU A 745 -1.29 -12.44 -30.60
N LYS A 746 -0.69 -12.70 -31.76
CA LYS A 746 -0.81 -13.98 -32.46
C LYS A 746 -0.25 -15.10 -31.57
N VAL A 747 -0.88 -16.27 -31.57
CA VAL A 747 -0.46 -17.42 -30.73
C VAL A 747 0.99 -17.83 -31.02
N GLU A 748 1.42 -17.78 -32.28
CA GLU A 748 2.80 -18.05 -32.73
C GLU A 748 3.88 -17.13 -32.11
N ASN A 749 3.47 -15.94 -31.63
CA ASN A 749 4.34 -14.96 -30.97
C ASN A 749 4.38 -15.12 -29.43
N ILE A 750 3.70 -16.13 -28.88
CA ILE A 750 3.68 -16.43 -27.44
C ILE A 750 4.09 -17.89 -27.22
N CYS A 751 5.24 -18.13 -26.58
CA CYS A 751 5.65 -19.48 -26.18
C CYS A 751 5.62 -19.60 -24.66
N TRP A 752 4.77 -20.47 -24.12
CA TRP A 752 4.65 -20.74 -22.69
C TRP A 752 5.46 -21.97 -22.30
N ASN A 753 6.26 -21.85 -21.23
CA ASN A 753 7.22 -22.87 -20.82
C ASN A 753 7.27 -23.02 -19.29
N GLY A 754 7.43 -24.25 -18.80
CA GLY A 754 7.89 -24.55 -17.44
C GLY A 754 9.40 -24.28 -17.28
N SER A 755 9.95 -24.57 -16.10
CA SER A 755 11.38 -24.35 -15.78
C SER A 755 12.31 -25.10 -16.74
N ASN A 756 11.92 -26.30 -17.19
CA ASN A 756 12.69 -27.15 -18.09
C ASN A 756 12.38 -26.97 -19.60
N GLN A 757 11.77 -25.85 -20.02
CA GLN A 757 11.24 -25.63 -21.39
C GLN A 757 10.19 -26.67 -21.86
N THR A 758 9.62 -27.44 -20.93
CA THR A 758 8.45 -28.29 -21.18
C THR A 758 7.16 -27.45 -21.19
N GLU A 759 6.09 -27.96 -21.80
CA GLU A 759 4.77 -27.33 -21.70
C GLU A 759 4.32 -27.21 -20.22
N PRO A 760 3.77 -26.06 -19.76
CA PRO A 760 3.25 -25.92 -18.41
C PRO A 760 2.06 -26.85 -18.14
N ASN A 761 1.98 -27.42 -16.94
CA ASN A 761 0.81 -28.17 -16.52
C ASN A 761 -0.31 -27.20 -16.07
N TRP A 762 -1.13 -26.77 -17.02
CA TRP A 762 -2.15 -25.72 -16.85
C TRP A 762 -3.18 -25.99 -15.74
N GLY A 763 -3.56 -27.25 -15.54
CA GLY A 763 -4.63 -27.64 -14.62
C GLY A 763 -4.17 -28.02 -13.21
N ASP A 764 -2.87 -28.00 -12.94
CA ASP A 764 -2.30 -28.44 -11.67
C ASP A 764 -2.02 -27.25 -10.75
N SER A 765 -2.81 -27.17 -9.68
CA SER A 765 -2.66 -26.13 -8.65
C SER A 765 -1.40 -26.25 -7.81
N SER A 766 -0.63 -27.35 -7.89
CA SER A 766 0.69 -27.47 -7.27
C SER A 766 1.80 -26.77 -8.07
N CYS A 767 1.61 -26.58 -9.38
CA CYS A 767 2.59 -25.92 -10.24
C CYS A 767 2.62 -24.41 -9.97
N LYS A 768 3.76 -23.89 -9.47
CA LYS A 768 3.95 -22.47 -9.09
C LYS A 768 4.91 -21.68 -9.97
N PHE A 769 5.46 -22.30 -11.02
CA PHE A 769 6.37 -21.66 -11.95
C PHE A 769 5.73 -21.54 -13.34
N LEU A 770 5.80 -20.35 -13.94
CA LEU A 770 5.36 -20.09 -15.31
C LEU A 770 6.37 -19.17 -15.99
N SER A 771 6.77 -19.50 -17.22
CA SER A 771 7.54 -18.58 -18.06
C SER A 771 6.91 -18.39 -19.43
N VAL A 772 7.17 -17.22 -20.02
CA VAL A 772 6.68 -16.81 -21.34
C VAL A 772 7.79 -16.17 -22.14
N MET A 773 7.88 -16.56 -23.42
CA MET A 773 8.61 -15.83 -24.44
C MET A 773 7.61 -15.07 -25.31
N PHE A 774 7.75 -13.75 -25.38
CA PHE A 774 7.07 -12.91 -26.36
C PHE A 774 8.00 -12.59 -27.53
N LYS A 775 7.59 -12.97 -28.74
CA LYS A 775 8.30 -12.66 -29.98
C LYS A 775 7.81 -11.36 -30.59
N ALA A 776 8.74 -10.56 -31.12
CA ALA A 776 8.38 -9.29 -31.75
C ALA A 776 7.77 -9.52 -33.16
N ASP A 777 6.58 -8.98 -33.39
CA ASP A 777 5.84 -9.11 -34.67
C ASP A 777 6.58 -8.38 -35.81
N ALA A 778 6.86 -9.06 -36.92
CA ALA A 778 7.74 -8.54 -37.99
C ALA A 778 7.19 -7.26 -38.67
N ASP A 779 5.87 -7.17 -38.81
CA ASP A 779 5.15 -6.19 -39.66
C ASP A 779 4.98 -4.79 -39.04
N GLY A 780 5.46 -4.54 -37.82
CA GLY A 780 5.27 -3.27 -37.12
C GLY A 780 6.06 -2.10 -37.72
N ARG A 781 5.47 -0.89 -37.79
CA ARG A 781 6.16 0.38 -38.14
C ARG A 781 7.06 0.94 -37.02
N ALA A 782 7.26 0.19 -35.92
CA ALA A 782 8.13 0.59 -34.82
C ALA A 782 9.62 0.62 -35.26
N SER A 783 10.39 1.54 -34.67
CA SER A 783 11.79 1.78 -35.05
C SER A 783 12.63 0.50 -34.90
N LYS A 784 13.64 0.34 -35.76
CA LYS A 784 14.48 -0.87 -35.80
C LYS A 784 15.34 -1.10 -34.53
N LEU A 785 15.38 -0.15 -33.60
CA LEU A 785 16.39 -0.09 -32.54
C LEU A 785 16.08 -0.97 -31.30
N HIS A 786 14.85 -1.47 -31.15
CA HIS A 786 14.40 -2.19 -29.94
C HIS A 786 13.69 -3.53 -30.22
N ARG A 787 13.92 -4.13 -31.39
CA ARG A 787 13.33 -5.43 -31.78
C ARG A 787 14.18 -6.60 -31.26
N GLY A 788 13.80 -7.16 -30.12
CA GLY A 788 14.31 -8.44 -29.63
C GLY A 788 13.22 -9.17 -28.86
N ASP A 789 13.35 -10.49 -28.70
CA ASP A 789 12.36 -11.27 -27.95
C ASP A 789 12.47 -11.01 -26.44
N LEU A 790 11.37 -11.16 -25.71
CA LEU A 790 11.33 -10.99 -24.25
C LEU A 790 11.04 -12.33 -23.59
N PHE A 791 11.93 -12.79 -22.72
CA PHE A 791 11.67 -13.88 -21.78
C PHE A 791 11.27 -13.31 -20.42
N ILE A 792 10.19 -13.81 -19.84
CA ILE A 792 9.69 -13.43 -18.52
C ILE A 792 9.35 -14.70 -17.74
N GLY A 793 9.90 -14.84 -16.53
CA GLY A 793 9.59 -15.95 -15.61
C GLY A 793 8.94 -15.45 -14.33
N PHE A 794 7.89 -16.15 -13.90
CA PHE A 794 7.14 -15.91 -12.67
C PHE A 794 7.27 -17.14 -11.78
N ASN A 795 7.85 -16.95 -10.59
CA ASN A 795 7.97 -18.00 -9.58
C ASN A 795 7.16 -17.61 -8.34
N ALA A 796 6.08 -18.35 -8.07
CA ALA A 796 5.26 -18.29 -6.84
C ALA A 796 5.51 -19.49 -5.91
N SER A 797 6.58 -20.27 -6.13
CA SER A 797 7.02 -21.36 -5.26
C SER A 797 7.73 -20.81 -4.03
N ASP A 798 7.67 -21.55 -2.92
CA ASP A 798 8.49 -21.31 -1.73
C ASP A 798 9.98 -21.64 -1.97
N HIS A 799 10.31 -22.29 -3.09
CA HIS A 799 11.67 -22.67 -3.50
C HIS A 799 12.17 -21.87 -4.72
N PRO A 800 13.49 -21.64 -4.87
CA PRO A 800 14.07 -21.13 -6.11
C PRO A 800 13.91 -22.16 -7.24
N GLU A 801 13.70 -21.67 -8.45
CA GLU A 801 13.52 -22.49 -9.67
C GLU A 801 14.57 -22.10 -10.70
N VAL A 802 15.21 -23.09 -11.33
CA VAL A 802 16.20 -22.85 -12.39
C VAL A 802 15.49 -22.92 -13.74
N ALA A 803 15.34 -21.77 -14.39
CA ALA A 803 14.68 -21.67 -15.68
C ALA A 803 15.69 -21.82 -16.83
N LEU A 804 15.52 -22.82 -17.68
CA LEU A 804 16.29 -22.96 -18.91
C LEU A 804 15.90 -21.86 -19.91
N LEU A 805 16.87 -21.06 -20.35
CA LEU A 805 16.64 -19.98 -21.29
C LEU A 805 16.56 -20.54 -22.73
N PRO A 806 15.60 -20.10 -23.57
CA PRO A 806 15.51 -20.55 -24.95
C PRO A 806 16.80 -20.31 -25.74
N GLU A 807 17.15 -21.26 -26.60
CA GLU A 807 18.28 -21.12 -27.52
C GLU A 807 18.11 -19.91 -28.44
N GLN A 808 19.20 -19.21 -28.69
CA GLN A 808 19.22 -17.98 -29.48
C GLN A 808 19.84 -18.19 -30.86
N SER A 809 19.41 -17.37 -31.83
CA SER A 809 20.07 -17.24 -33.12
C SER A 809 21.52 -16.75 -32.99
N GLU A 810 22.37 -17.13 -33.94
CA GLU A 810 23.78 -16.68 -33.96
C GLU A 810 23.90 -15.15 -33.86
N GLY A 811 24.64 -14.69 -32.83
CA GLY A 811 24.95 -13.26 -32.63
C GLY A 811 24.05 -12.50 -31.67
N THR A 812 23.02 -13.11 -31.07
CA THR A 812 22.19 -12.46 -30.02
C THR A 812 22.52 -12.96 -28.61
N VAL A 813 22.25 -12.15 -27.58
CA VAL A 813 22.52 -12.47 -26.15
C VAL A 813 21.36 -12.04 -25.25
N TRP A 814 21.11 -12.78 -24.16
CA TRP A 814 20.12 -12.39 -23.15
C TRP A 814 20.66 -11.23 -22.29
N LEU A 815 19.85 -10.18 -22.14
CA LEU A 815 20.13 -9.02 -21.27
C LEU A 815 19.09 -8.97 -20.15
N ARG A 816 19.55 -8.88 -18.89
CA ARG A 816 18.65 -8.82 -17.74
C ARG A 816 18.07 -7.41 -17.58
N LEU A 817 16.77 -7.28 -17.81
CA LEU A 817 16.05 -6.02 -17.64
C LEU A 817 15.55 -5.78 -16.21
N VAL A 818 14.97 -6.81 -15.58
CA VAL A 818 14.40 -6.77 -14.22
C VAL A 818 14.64 -8.12 -13.52
N ASP A 819 14.97 -8.08 -12.24
CA ASP A 819 14.96 -9.24 -11.33
C ASP A 819 14.58 -8.74 -9.93
N THR A 820 13.33 -8.96 -9.52
CA THR A 820 12.76 -8.40 -8.29
C THR A 820 13.42 -8.90 -7.00
N ALA A 821 14.24 -9.96 -7.07
CA ALA A 821 14.92 -10.56 -5.93
C ALA A 821 16.25 -9.88 -5.56
N LEU A 822 16.74 -8.95 -6.38
CA LEU A 822 17.99 -8.24 -6.14
C LEU A 822 17.81 -6.99 -5.24
N PRO A 823 18.87 -6.51 -4.57
CA PRO A 823 18.82 -5.24 -3.86
C PRO A 823 18.74 -4.05 -4.81
N PHE A 824 18.17 -2.95 -4.34
CA PHE A 824 18.21 -1.66 -5.03
C PHE A 824 19.64 -1.09 -5.01
N PRO A 825 20.16 -0.52 -6.13
CA PRO A 825 19.49 -0.25 -7.40
C PRO A 825 19.57 -1.38 -8.45
N GLY A 826 20.26 -2.49 -8.19
CA GLY A 826 20.55 -3.53 -9.19
C GLY A 826 19.39 -4.43 -9.65
N PHE A 827 18.16 -4.19 -9.18
CA PHE A 827 16.98 -5.03 -9.49
C PHE A 827 16.26 -4.64 -10.81
N PHE A 828 16.67 -3.54 -11.43
CA PHE A 828 16.31 -3.17 -12.80
C PHE A 828 17.50 -2.48 -13.49
N ALA A 829 17.56 -2.55 -14.82
CA ALA A 829 18.66 -1.96 -15.59
C ALA A 829 18.64 -0.41 -15.58
N SER A 830 19.79 0.22 -15.35
CA SER A 830 19.94 1.68 -15.46
C SER A 830 20.04 2.13 -16.92
N TYR A 831 19.44 3.29 -17.24
CA TYR A 831 19.53 3.92 -18.56
C TYR A 831 20.96 4.30 -18.99
N SER A 832 21.86 4.46 -18.05
CA SER A 832 23.18 5.07 -18.26
C SER A 832 24.30 4.08 -18.55
N ASP A 833 24.08 2.77 -18.44
CA ASP A 833 25.16 1.78 -18.57
C ASP A 833 24.74 0.54 -19.39
N PRO A 834 25.02 0.51 -20.70
CA PRO A 834 24.72 -0.63 -21.56
C PRO A 834 25.65 -1.84 -21.32
N ASN A 835 26.70 -1.72 -20.50
CA ASN A 835 27.64 -2.81 -20.21
C ASN A 835 27.27 -3.60 -18.94
N VAL A 836 26.34 -3.08 -18.14
CA VAL A 836 25.87 -3.74 -16.92
C VAL A 836 24.86 -4.83 -17.30
N HIS A 837 25.34 -6.08 -17.31
CA HIS A 837 24.62 -7.35 -17.52
C HIS A 837 24.48 -7.90 -18.95
N GLN A 838 25.53 -7.85 -19.78
CA GLN A 838 25.75 -8.97 -20.71
C GLN A 838 26.04 -10.23 -19.89
N VAL A 839 25.15 -11.22 -19.93
CA VAL A 839 25.40 -12.54 -19.32
C VAL A 839 25.64 -13.55 -20.43
N ALA A 840 26.83 -13.43 -21.03
CA ALA A 840 27.24 -14.27 -22.15
C ALA A 840 27.31 -15.75 -21.74
N GLY A 841 26.64 -16.62 -22.50
CA GLY A 841 26.72 -18.08 -22.34
C GLY A 841 25.80 -18.72 -21.29
N LEU A 842 24.85 -17.99 -20.68
CA LEU A 842 23.84 -18.64 -19.83
C LEU A 842 22.81 -19.43 -20.65
N SER A 843 22.80 -20.75 -20.46
CA SER A 843 21.69 -21.64 -20.85
C SER A 843 20.56 -21.70 -19.81
N ALA A 844 20.78 -21.16 -18.60
CA ALA A 844 19.83 -21.21 -17.49
C ALA A 844 19.92 -19.96 -16.60
N TYR A 845 18.83 -19.61 -15.91
CA TYR A 845 18.76 -18.51 -14.93
C TYR A 845 18.01 -18.95 -13.66
N GLU A 846 18.58 -18.72 -12.49
CA GLU A 846 17.93 -19.04 -11.21
C GLU A 846 16.93 -17.94 -10.83
N ILE A 847 15.64 -18.28 -10.80
CA ILE A 847 14.55 -17.39 -10.40
C ILE A 847 14.17 -17.70 -8.95
N LYS A 848 14.65 -16.85 -8.04
CA LYS A 848 14.46 -17.03 -6.59
C LYS A 848 12.98 -17.04 -6.17
N SER A 849 12.67 -17.90 -5.19
CA SER A 849 11.39 -18.03 -4.47
C SER A 849 10.66 -16.70 -4.22
N HIS A 850 9.34 -16.70 -4.29
CA HIS A 850 8.52 -15.53 -3.96
C HIS A 850 8.63 -15.13 -2.47
N ARG A 851 8.92 -16.10 -1.59
CA ARG A 851 9.43 -15.81 -0.25
C ARG A 851 10.91 -15.48 -0.34
N ILE A 852 11.32 -14.38 0.30
CA ILE A 852 12.71 -14.29 0.69
C ILE A 852 12.86 -15.14 1.93
N ASN A 853 13.14 -16.41 1.70
CA ASN A 853 13.81 -17.25 2.67
C ASN A 853 15.16 -16.56 2.96
N THR A 854 15.22 -15.66 3.94
CA THR A 854 16.47 -15.14 4.53
C THR A 854 17.13 -16.20 5.40
N PHE A 855 17.12 -17.41 4.85
CA PHE A 855 17.82 -18.60 5.25
C PHE A 855 19.13 -18.75 4.45
N ALA A 856 19.45 -17.76 3.59
CA ALA A 856 20.81 -17.40 3.20
C ALA A 856 21.75 -17.06 4.39
N HIS A 857 21.17 -16.73 5.55
CA HIS A 857 21.82 -16.90 6.86
C HIS A 857 20.82 -17.48 7.88
N THR A 858 20.12 -18.57 7.52
CA THR A 858 20.02 -19.63 8.53
C THR A 858 21.43 -20.15 8.62
N PRO A 859 22.00 -20.17 9.81
CA PRO A 859 23.09 -21.08 10.02
C PRO A 859 22.66 -22.49 9.61
N SER A 860 23.52 -23.27 8.96
CA SER A 860 23.16 -24.62 8.48
C SER A 860 22.65 -25.48 9.64
N LYS A 861 21.99 -26.61 9.32
CA LYS A 861 21.63 -27.62 10.34
C LYS A 861 22.84 -27.97 11.23
N GLU A 862 24.03 -28.00 10.64
CA GLU A 862 25.31 -28.23 11.31
C GLU A 862 25.69 -27.09 12.27
N TRP A 863 25.43 -25.83 11.93
CA TRP A 863 25.62 -24.73 12.89
C TRP A 863 24.60 -24.79 14.02
N PHE A 864 23.34 -25.14 13.79
CA PHE A 864 22.38 -25.33 14.90
C PHE A 864 22.82 -26.47 15.82
N GLN A 865 23.36 -27.56 15.26
CA GLN A 865 23.95 -28.66 16.03
C GLN A 865 25.21 -28.20 16.80
N THR A 866 26.14 -27.52 16.14
CA THR A 866 27.37 -26.97 16.74
C THR A 866 27.07 -25.97 17.85
N ASN A 867 26.15 -25.02 17.62
CA ASN A 867 25.74 -24.03 18.60
C ASN A 867 25.04 -24.71 19.80
N ALA A 868 24.18 -25.72 19.57
CA ALA A 868 23.59 -26.50 20.65
C ALA A 868 24.63 -27.28 21.48
N VAL A 869 25.62 -27.90 20.84
CA VAL A 869 26.74 -28.56 21.52
C VAL A 869 27.54 -27.56 22.37
N LEU A 870 27.84 -26.39 21.83
CA LEU A 870 28.58 -25.34 22.54
C LEU A 870 27.77 -24.75 23.72
N CYS A 871 26.46 -24.54 23.57
CA CYS A 871 25.59 -24.11 24.67
C CYS A 871 25.53 -25.15 25.81
N VAL A 872 25.35 -26.44 25.49
CA VAL A 872 25.35 -27.52 26.49
C VAL A 872 26.72 -27.62 27.17
N SER A 873 27.80 -27.52 26.40
CA SER A 873 29.16 -27.57 26.94
C SER A 873 29.49 -26.37 27.82
N LEU A 874 29.08 -25.16 27.46
CA LEU A 874 29.21 -23.97 28.30
C LEU A 874 28.46 -24.14 29.63
N GLY A 875 27.27 -24.74 29.61
CA GLY A 875 26.51 -25.06 30.82
C GLY A 875 27.24 -26.07 31.72
N ASN A 876 27.82 -27.12 31.14
CA ASN A 876 28.67 -28.09 31.83
C ASN A 876 29.92 -27.44 32.42
N PHE A 877 30.64 -26.65 31.62
CA PHE A 877 31.84 -25.93 32.04
C PHE A 877 31.56 -25.00 33.21
N LEU A 878 30.51 -24.18 33.14
CA LEU A 878 30.13 -23.28 34.23
C LEU A 878 29.73 -24.05 35.49
N PHE A 879 28.95 -25.12 35.37
CA PHE A 879 28.59 -25.97 36.50
C PHE A 879 29.86 -26.50 37.22
N PHE A 880 30.77 -27.14 36.49
CA PHE A 880 31.99 -27.69 37.09
C PHE A 880 32.98 -26.62 37.56
N ALA A 881 33.11 -25.48 36.85
CA ALA A 881 33.97 -24.37 37.28
C ALA A 881 33.46 -23.71 38.57
N ILE A 882 32.15 -23.50 38.72
CA ILE A 882 31.54 -22.99 39.95
C ILE A 882 31.82 -23.94 41.11
N PHE A 883 31.63 -25.25 40.91
CA PHE A 883 31.95 -26.24 41.94
C PHE A 883 33.46 -26.30 42.26
N ALA A 884 34.35 -26.20 41.26
CA ALA A 884 35.79 -26.13 41.49
C ALA A 884 36.16 -24.92 42.38
N LEU A 885 35.61 -23.73 42.08
CA LEU A 885 35.83 -22.51 42.86
C LEU A 885 35.27 -22.63 44.30
N MET A 886 34.07 -23.19 44.48
CA MET A 886 33.47 -23.41 45.81
C MET A 886 34.32 -24.32 46.69
N MET A 887 34.96 -25.34 46.10
CA MET A 887 35.74 -26.34 46.82
C MET A 887 37.19 -25.91 47.11
N ILE A 888 37.60 -24.68 46.78
CA ILE A 888 38.95 -24.18 47.05
C ILE A 888 39.24 -24.21 48.55
N GLY A 889 40.33 -24.90 48.92
CA GLY A 889 40.82 -24.97 50.29
C GLY A 889 40.07 -25.93 51.22
N VAL A 890 39.16 -26.77 50.72
CA VAL A 890 38.61 -27.90 51.51
C VAL A 890 39.74 -28.91 51.74
N LYS A 891 40.08 -29.19 53.00
CA LYS A 891 41.16 -30.12 53.41
C LYS A 891 40.67 -31.30 54.26
N ASP A 892 39.49 -31.18 54.87
CA ASP A 892 38.90 -32.19 55.74
C ASP A 892 37.40 -32.33 55.47
N GLN A 893 36.86 -33.51 55.83
CA GLN A 893 35.45 -33.87 55.66
C GLN A 893 34.51 -33.17 56.68
N ASN A 894 35.05 -32.42 57.63
CA ASN A 894 34.24 -31.68 58.61
C ASN A 894 33.87 -30.27 58.08
N ASP A 895 34.48 -29.81 56.98
CA ASP A 895 34.03 -28.63 56.24
C ASP A 895 32.60 -28.84 55.71
N LYS A 896 31.71 -27.87 55.95
CA LYS A 896 30.31 -27.90 55.47
C LYS A 896 30.21 -28.06 53.94
N ARG A 897 31.28 -27.76 53.20
CA ARG A 897 31.38 -27.92 51.74
C ARG A 897 31.59 -29.37 51.31
N ASP A 898 32.08 -30.26 52.18
CA ASP A 898 32.15 -31.71 51.89
C ASP A 898 30.75 -32.28 51.60
N ALA A 899 29.76 -31.91 52.42
CA ALA A 899 28.36 -32.29 52.21
C ALA A 899 27.80 -31.81 50.86
N TRP A 900 28.33 -30.71 50.30
CA TRP A 900 28.02 -30.24 48.95
C TRP A 900 28.78 -31.00 47.85
N HIS A 901 29.91 -31.65 48.16
CA HIS A 901 30.60 -32.54 47.22
C HIS A 901 29.89 -33.90 47.15
N HIS A 902 29.63 -34.57 48.29
CA HIS A 902 29.05 -35.92 48.33
C HIS A 902 27.50 -35.96 48.25
N GLY A 903 26.80 -34.94 48.77
CA GLY A 903 25.34 -34.91 48.89
C GLY A 903 24.62 -34.06 47.82
N GLY A 904 23.33 -33.81 48.04
CA GLY A 904 22.55 -32.81 47.28
C GLY A 904 22.25 -33.13 45.82
N TRP A 905 22.35 -34.39 45.38
CA TRP A 905 22.25 -34.80 43.97
C TRP A 905 21.03 -34.26 43.22
N MET A 906 19.83 -34.26 43.81
CA MET A 906 18.63 -33.72 43.15
C MET A 906 18.74 -32.20 42.91
N ALA A 907 19.25 -31.44 43.88
CA ALA A 907 19.48 -30.00 43.74
C ALA A 907 20.58 -29.71 42.70
N LYS A 908 21.64 -30.53 42.65
CA LYS A 908 22.69 -30.45 41.63
C LYS A 908 22.16 -30.69 40.21
N ILE A 909 21.34 -31.72 40.02
CA ILE A 909 20.72 -32.05 38.73
C ILE A 909 19.82 -30.90 38.25
N VAL A 910 19.00 -30.33 39.13
CA VAL A 910 18.17 -29.16 38.81
C VAL A 910 19.02 -27.94 38.48
N PHE A 911 20.04 -27.63 39.28
CA PHE A 911 20.95 -26.50 39.03
C PHE A 911 21.71 -26.65 37.71
N TRP A 912 22.21 -27.86 37.41
CA TRP A 912 22.84 -28.20 36.14
C TRP A 912 21.89 -28.03 34.95
N ALA A 913 20.67 -28.57 35.03
CA ALA A 913 19.67 -28.45 33.96
C ALA A 913 19.27 -26.99 33.71
N VAL A 914 19.13 -26.19 34.77
CA VAL A 914 18.87 -24.74 34.67
C VAL A 914 20.04 -24.01 34.02
N LEU A 915 21.29 -24.29 34.41
CA LEU A 915 22.47 -23.70 33.76
C LEU A 915 22.53 -24.04 32.27
N VAL A 916 22.35 -25.30 31.90
CA VAL A 916 22.33 -25.75 30.50
C VAL A 916 21.21 -25.05 29.71
N ALA A 917 20.00 -24.99 30.25
CA ALA A 917 18.88 -24.30 29.60
C ALA A 917 19.13 -22.79 29.42
N LEU A 918 19.72 -22.12 30.41
CA LEU A 918 20.06 -20.70 30.34
C LEU A 918 21.08 -20.37 29.24
N MET A 919 21.99 -21.29 28.91
CA MET A 919 22.99 -21.03 27.87
C MET A 919 22.37 -20.90 26.47
N PHE A 920 21.20 -21.48 26.22
CA PHE A 920 20.47 -21.31 24.95
C PHE A 920 19.88 -19.90 24.76
N PHE A 921 19.87 -19.06 25.80
CA PHE A 921 19.41 -17.66 25.74
C PHE A 921 20.57 -16.66 25.64
N LEU A 922 21.83 -17.10 25.61
CA LEU A 922 22.98 -16.21 25.48
C LEU A 922 23.19 -15.76 24.02
N PRO A 923 23.67 -14.52 23.79
CA PRO A 923 24.00 -14.05 22.45
C PRO A 923 25.10 -14.89 21.78
N ASN A 924 24.96 -15.16 20.48
CA ASN A 924 25.92 -15.96 19.69
C ASN A 924 27.39 -15.51 19.87
N VAL A 925 27.64 -14.21 20.08
CA VAL A 925 28.97 -13.65 20.36
C VAL A 925 29.65 -14.32 21.56
N VAL A 926 28.89 -14.60 22.63
CA VAL A 926 29.39 -15.29 23.83
C VAL A 926 29.75 -16.74 23.50
N ILE A 927 28.96 -17.40 22.66
CA ILE A 927 29.20 -18.78 22.24
C ILE A 927 30.44 -18.88 21.34
N THR A 928 30.66 -17.93 20.43
CA THR A 928 31.90 -17.87 19.61
C THR A 928 33.16 -17.58 20.44
N ILE A 929 33.05 -16.76 21.49
CA ILE A 929 34.14 -16.58 22.46
C ILE A 929 34.41 -17.90 23.19
N TYR A 930 33.37 -18.59 23.64
CA TYR A 930 33.51 -19.89 24.31
C TYR A 930 34.05 -21.00 23.38
N GLU A 931 33.68 -21.03 22.11
CA GLU A 931 34.27 -21.90 21.08
C GLU A 931 35.79 -21.69 21.01
N THR A 932 36.21 -20.42 20.95
CA THR A 932 37.64 -20.05 20.90
C THR A 932 38.37 -20.46 22.18
N MET A 933 37.77 -20.20 23.35
CA MET A 933 38.33 -20.66 24.63
C MET A 933 38.39 -22.19 24.72
N SER A 934 37.40 -22.89 24.17
CA SER A 934 37.32 -24.35 24.17
C SER A 934 38.47 -25.00 23.43
N LYS A 935 38.97 -24.39 22.34
CA LYS A 935 40.16 -24.86 21.61
C LYS A 935 41.44 -24.85 22.47
N PHE A 936 41.55 -23.92 23.43
CA PHE A 936 42.67 -23.89 24.39
C PHE A 936 42.44 -24.82 25.59
N GLY A 937 41.22 -24.84 26.15
CA GLY A 937 40.87 -25.71 27.29
C GLY A 937 40.92 -27.20 26.93
N SER A 938 40.56 -27.56 25.70
CA SER A 938 40.69 -28.91 25.16
C SER A 938 42.15 -29.35 25.02
N GLY A 939 43.05 -28.45 24.58
CA GLY A 939 44.49 -28.69 24.56
C GLY A 939 45.07 -28.90 25.96
N LEU A 940 44.61 -28.13 26.95
CA LEU A 940 44.98 -28.35 28.36
C LEU A 940 44.45 -29.69 28.91
N PHE A 941 43.25 -30.11 28.49
CA PHE A 941 42.72 -31.43 28.84
C PHE A 941 43.56 -32.57 28.25
N LEU A 942 43.95 -32.48 26.97
CA LEU A 942 44.87 -33.43 26.33
C LEU A 942 46.20 -33.53 27.11
N LEU A 943 46.74 -32.42 27.58
CA LEU A 943 47.95 -32.41 28.42
C LEU A 943 47.74 -33.17 29.75
N VAL A 944 46.57 -33.03 30.38
CA VAL A 944 46.20 -33.80 31.59
C VAL A 944 46.09 -35.30 31.27
N GLN A 945 45.52 -35.68 30.12
CA GLN A 945 45.47 -37.08 29.68
C GLN A 945 46.88 -37.67 29.48
N VAL A 946 47.80 -36.90 28.89
CA VAL A 946 49.21 -37.29 28.70
C VAL A 946 49.92 -37.49 30.04
N ILE A 947 49.73 -36.59 31.00
CA ILE A 947 50.29 -36.73 32.36
C ILE A 947 49.74 -37.98 33.05
N LEU A 948 48.44 -38.27 32.92
CA LEU A 948 47.82 -39.47 33.46
C LEU A 948 48.26 -40.77 32.78
N LEU A 949 48.58 -40.72 31.47
CA LEU A 949 49.18 -41.85 30.76
C LEU A 949 50.60 -42.11 31.24
N LEU A 950 51.42 -41.06 31.40
CA LEU A 950 52.78 -41.17 31.96
C LEU A 950 52.73 -41.79 33.36
N ASP A 951 51.91 -41.24 34.25
CA ASP A 951 51.69 -41.74 35.60
C ASP A 951 51.18 -43.20 35.63
N PHE A 952 50.26 -43.58 34.72
CA PHE A 952 49.82 -44.96 34.55
C PHE A 952 50.98 -45.90 34.17
N VAL A 953 51.77 -45.54 33.16
CA VAL A 953 52.83 -46.42 32.64
C VAL A 953 54.01 -46.52 33.62
N HIS A 954 54.35 -45.44 34.33
CA HIS A 954 55.29 -45.49 35.45
C HIS A 954 54.75 -46.34 36.61
N THR A 955 53.50 -46.14 37.04
CA THR A 955 52.86 -46.99 38.07
C THR A 955 52.82 -48.46 37.67
N TRP A 956 52.57 -48.78 36.39
CA TRP A 956 52.58 -50.15 35.87
C TRP A 956 54.00 -50.75 35.90
N ASN A 957 55.00 -50.01 35.41
CA ASN A 957 56.41 -50.40 35.52
C ASN A 957 56.77 -50.73 36.98
N ASP A 958 56.49 -49.79 37.89
CA ASP A 958 56.90 -49.89 39.29
C ASP A 958 56.16 -51.03 40.01
N ALA A 959 54.88 -51.25 39.71
CA ALA A 959 54.10 -52.38 40.23
C ALA A 959 54.57 -53.76 39.71
N TRP A 960 55.40 -53.82 38.66
CA TRP A 960 56.01 -55.05 38.16
C TRP A 960 57.46 -55.20 38.63
N VAL A 961 58.20 -54.08 38.74
CA VAL A 961 59.54 -54.04 39.35
C VAL A 961 59.49 -54.37 40.84
N GLU A 962 58.50 -53.85 41.60
CA GLU A 962 58.34 -54.11 43.04
C GLU A 962 58.14 -55.59 43.38
N LYS A 963 57.67 -56.41 42.44
CA LYS A 963 57.51 -57.86 42.67
C LYS A 963 58.84 -58.62 42.71
N ASP A 964 59.90 -58.03 42.18
CA ASP A 964 61.29 -58.53 42.20
C ASP A 964 61.48 -60.01 41.78
N GLU A 965 60.66 -60.51 40.84
CA GLU A 965 60.86 -61.84 40.24
C GLU A 965 61.35 -61.72 38.80
N GLN A 966 62.29 -62.59 38.41
CA GLN A 966 62.85 -62.68 37.05
C GLN A 966 61.78 -62.78 35.94
N LYS A 967 60.63 -63.38 36.22
CA LYS A 967 59.50 -63.48 35.27
C LYS A 967 58.92 -62.11 34.90
N TRP A 968 58.81 -61.19 35.87
CA TRP A 968 58.27 -59.84 35.61
C TRP A 968 59.27 -59.00 34.83
N TYR A 969 60.58 -59.10 35.11
CA TYR A 969 61.62 -58.44 34.30
C TYR A 969 61.66 -58.95 32.85
N ILE A 970 61.52 -60.26 32.63
CA ILE A 970 61.40 -60.82 31.27
C ILE A 970 60.12 -60.31 30.58
N ALA A 971 59.00 -60.24 31.30
CA ALA A 971 57.75 -59.70 30.75
C ALA A 971 57.87 -58.21 30.38
N LEU A 972 58.50 -57.38 31.23
CA LEU A 972 58.80 -55.97 30.94
C LEU A 972 59.64 -55.84 29.66
N LEU A 973 60.71 -56.62 29.53
CA LEU A 973 61.59 -56.59 28.35
C LEU A 973 60.87 -57.03 27.08
N VAL A 974 60.11 -58.14 27.13
CA VAL A 974 59.36 -58.65 25.97
C VAL A 974 58.32 -57.64 25.50
N ILE A 975 57.54 -57.06 26.41
CA ILE A 975 56.55 -56.02 26.07
C ILE A 975 57.27 -54.80 25.48
N SER A 976 58.40 -54.37 26.06
CA SER A 976 59.14 -53.21 25.57
C SER A 976 59.65 -53.39 24.14
N VAL A 977 60.20 -54.57 23.82
CA VAL A 977 60.68 -54.91 22.47
C VAL A 977 59.52 -54.97 21.48
N VAL A 978 58.38 -55.57 21.86
CA VAL A 978 57.18 -55.62 21.02
C VAL A 978 56.64 -54.21 20.74
N CYS A 979 56.58 -53.33 21.74
CA CYS A 979 56.15 -51.94 21.57
C CYS A 979 57.08 -51.14 20.64
N TYR A 980 58.40 -51.28 20.74
CA TYR A 980 59.33 -50.63 19.81
C TYR A 980 59.22 -51.17 18.38
N LEU A 981 59.13 -52.49 18.20
CA LEU A 981 58.92 -53.09 16.87
C LEU A 981 57.60 -52.64 16.25
N ALA A 982 56.52 -52.58 17.04
CA ALA A 982 55.24 -52.05 16.60
C ALA A 982 55.33 -50.57 16.21
N THR A 983 56.06 -49.74 16.98
CA THR A 983 56.27 -48.31 16.67
C THR A 983 56.89 -48.13 15.28
N TYR A 984 58.06 -48.73 15.02
CA TYR A 984 58.76 -48.56 13.75
C TYR A 984 58.03 -49.21 12.57
N ALA A 985 57.40 -50.38 12.77
CA ALA A 985 56.58 -51.01 11.73
C ALA A 985 55.35 -50.16 11.38
N PHE A 986 54.71 -49.55 12.38
CA PHE A 986 53.56 -48.66 12.18
C PHE A 986 53.98 -47.37 11.48
N SER A 987 55.06 -46.70 11.88
CA SER A 987 55.62 -45.54 11.16
C SER A 987 55.96 -45.86 9.69
N GLY A 988 56.42 -47.09 9.40
CA GLY A 988 56.61 -47.56 8.03
C GLY A 988 55.32 -47.67 7.22
N LEU A 989 54.21 -48.11 7.84
CA LEU A 989 52.88 -48.10 7.22
C LEU A 989 52.36 -46.66 7.02
N LEU A 990 52.60 -45.75 7.96
CA LEU A 990 52.25 -44.33 7.79
C LEU A 990 52.97 -43.73 6.58
N PHE A 991 54.25 -44.05 6.38
CA PHE A 991 54.98 -43.59 5.21
C PHE A 991 54.38 -44.12 3.89
N MET A 992 53.81 -45.32 3.87
CA MET A 992 53.12 -45.86 2.69
C MET A 992 51.75 -45.19 2.44
N TRP A 993 51.02 -44.83 3.49
CA TRP A 993 49.68 -44.23 3.37
C TRP A 993 49.69 -42.71 3.13
N PHE A 994 50.69 -41.99 3.65
CA PHE A 994 50.75 -40.53 3.63
C PHE A 994 51.84 -39.93 2.72
N ASN A 995 52.38 -40.75 1.80
CA ASN A 995 53.32 -40.32 0.75
C ASN A 995 53.04 -41.08 -0.57
N PRO A 996 51.89 -40.83 -1.23
CA PRO A 996 51.56 -41.46 -2.51
C PRO A 996 52.55 -41.03 -3.61
N SER A 997 53.03 -42.00 -4.39
CA SER A 997 54.06 -41.81 -5.42
C SER A 997 53.62 -40.86 -6.55
N GLY A 998 53.89 -39.57 -6.40
CA GLY A 998 53.64 -38.54 -7.42
C GLY A 998 53.57 -37.10 -6.93
N HIS A 999 53.38 -36.85 -5.63
CA HIS A 999 53.14 -35.52 -5.06
C HIS A 999 54.24 -35.13 -4.05
N ASP A 1000 54.45 -33.83 -3.81
CA ASP A 1000 55.46 -33.33 -2.85
C ASP A 1000 54.91 -33.31 -1.41
N CYS A 1001 54.97 -34.45 -0.74
CA CYS A 1001 54.41 -34.68 0.58
C CYS A 1001 55.39 -34.41 1.74
N GLY A 1002 56.27 -33.42 1.58
CA GLY A 1002 57.37 -33.13 2.51
C GLY A 1002 56.94 -32.88 3.97
N LEU A 1003 55.75 -32.32 4.22
CA LEU A 1003 55.25 -32.06 5.59
C LEU A 1003 54.89 -33.37 6.33
N ASN A 1004 54.22 -34.30 5.65
CA ASN A 1004 53.80 -35.58 6.23
C ASN A 1004 55.01 -36.46 6.51
N VAL A 1005 55.96 -36.48 5.58
CA VAL A 1005 57.27 -37.14 5.75
C VAL A 1005 58.03 -36.56 6.95
N PHE A 1006 58.04 -35.23 7.11
CA PHE A 1006 58.67 -34.58 8.26
C PHE A 1006 58.07 -35.03 9.60
N PHE A 1007 56.74 -35.09 9.73
CA PHE A 1007 56.08 -35.55 10.96
C PHE A 1007 56.45 -37.01 11.29
N ILE A 1008 56.33 -37.93 10.33
CA ILE A 1008 56.64 -39.36 10.53
C ILE A 1008 58.11 -39.56 10.94
N VAL A 1009 59.04 -38.86 10.28
CA VAL A 1009 60.48 -38.93 10.59
C VAL A 1009 60.77 -38.37 11.98
N MET A 1010 60.13 -37.27 12.38
CA MET A 1010 60.27 -36.72 13.73
C MET A 1010 59.76 -37.68 14.81
N THR A 1011 58.63 -38.36 14.59
CA THR A 1011 58.13 -39.40 15.51
C THR A 1011 59.14 -40.55 15.68
N MET A 1012 59.77 -41.01 14.59
CA MET A 1012 60.82 -42.04 14.65
C MET A 1012 62.07 -41.57 15.41
N ILE A 1013 62.48 -40.31 15.22
CA ILE A 1013 63.61 -39.70 15.96
C ILE A 1013 63.28 -39.60 17.46
N LEU A 1014 62.06 -39.21 17.83
CA LEU A 1014 61.60 -39.16 19.22
C LEU A 1014 61.62 -40.55 19.88
N ALA A 1015 61.09 -41.58 19.21
CA ALA A 1015 61.12 -42.95 19.72
C ALA A 1015 62.55 -43.46 19.98
N PHE A 1016 63.49 -43.14 19.09
CA PHE A 1016 64.91 -43.44 19.28
C PHE A 1016 65.52 -42.64 20.45
N ALA A 1017 65.22 -41.34 20.56
CA ALA A 1017 65.69 -40.50 21.66
C ALA A 1017 65.18 -40.99 23.03
N PHE A 1018 63.92 -41.43 23.12
CA PHE A 1018 63.37 -42.01 24.35
C PHE A 1018 64.12 -43.28 24.77
N ALA A 1019 64.53 -44.13 23.83
CA ALA A 1019 65.33 -45.32 24.13
C ALA A 1019 66.74 -44.94 24.64
N VAL A 1020 67.39 -43.95 24.01
CA VAL A 1020 68.75 -43.50 24.38
C VAL A 1020 68.77 -42.84 25.76
N VAL A 1021 67.82 -41.94 26.05
CA VAL A 1021 67.67 -41.33 27.39
C VAL A 1021 67.25 -42.40 28.41
N ALA A 1022 66.36 -43.31 28.00
CA ALA A 1022 65.93 -44.52 28.70
C ALA A 1022 67.10 -45.35 29.31
N LEU A 1023 68.16 -45.51 28.52
CA LEU A 1023 69.32 -46.37 28.82
C LEU A 1023 70.53 -45.61 29.40
N HIS A 1024 70.45 -44.29 29.58
CA HIS A 1024 71.59 -43.50 30.03
C HIS A 1024 71.91 -43.76 31.51
N PRO A 1025 73.13 -44.16 31.93
CA PRO A 1025 73.40 -44.64 33.29
C PRO A 1025 73.17 -43.63 34.44
N GLN A 1026 73.07 -42.34 34.14
CA GLN A 1026 72.74 -41.30 35.15
C GLN A 1026 71.22 -41.10 35.32
N VAL A 1027 70.42 -41.65 34.41
CA VAL A 1027 68.95 -41.58 34.42
C VAL A 1027 68.44 -42.93 34.91
N ASN A 1028 67.68 -42.96 36.01
CA ASN A 1028 67.05 -44.18 36.52
C ASN A 1028 65.79 -44.54 35.68
N GLY A 1029 65.97 -44.68 34.37
CA GLY A 1029 64.92 -44.96 33.40
C GLY A 1029 64.58 -46.44 33.28
N SER A 1030 63.41 -46.71 32.69
CA SER A 1030 62.99 -48.06 32.30
C SER A 1030 62.55 -48.07 30.83
N LEU A 1031 62.83 -49.18 30.15
CA LEU A 1031 62.45 -49.40 28.75
C LEU A 1031 60.93 -49.52 28.55
N LEU A 1032 60.16 -49.96 29.57
CA LEU A 1032 58.70 -50.08 29.42
C LEU A 1032 58.06 -48.70 29.20
N PRO A 1033 58.23 -47.69 30.09
CA PRO A 1033 57.78 -46.33 29.82
C PRO A 1033 58.23 -45.77 28.46
N ALA A 1034 59.52 -45.92 28.10
CA ALA A 1034 60.05 -45.39 26.86
C ALA A 1034 59.34 -46.00 25.62
N SER A 1035 59.13 -47.32 25.63
CA SER A 1035 58.50 -48.06 24.52
C SER A 1035 56.99 -47.80 24.38
N VAL A 1036 56.25 -47.71 25.50
CA VAL A 1036 54.80 -47.47 25.46
C VAL A 1036 54.50 -46.03 25.03
N ILE A 1037 55.29 -45.06 25.49
CA ILE A 1037 55.19 -43.67 25.03
C ILE A 1037 55.58 -43.54 23.55
N SER A 1038 56.56 -44.31 23.07
CA SER A 1038 56.89 -44.38 21.62
C SER A 1038 55.71 -44.83 20.77
N VAL A 1039 54.99 -45.88 21.18
CA VAL A 1039 53.76 -46.36 20.50
C VAL A 1039 52.68 -45.28 20.51
N TYR A 1040 52.51 -44.58 21.63
CA TYR A 1040 51.51 -43.52 21.75
C TYR A 1040 51.84 -42.29 20.87
N CYS A 1041 53.11 -41.91 20.75
CA CYS A 1041 53.54 -40.87 19.82
C CYS A 1041 53.26 -41.27 18.35
N ALA A 1042 53.53 -42.52 17.96
CA ALA A 1042 53.18 -43.02 16.63
C ALA A 1042 51.66 -43.06 16.37
N TYR A 1043 50.85 -43.32 17.41
CA TYR A 1043 49.39 -43.18 17.33
C TYR A 1043 48.94 -41.72 17.16
N LEU A 1044 49.53 -40.77 17.89
CA LEU A 1044 49.23 -39.34 17.74
C LEU A 1044 49.63 -38.80 16.35
N SER A 1045 50.78 -39.24 15.83
CA SER A 1045 51.25 -38.94 14.47
C SER A 1045 50.25 -39.44 13.42
N TYR A 1046 49.86 -40.72 13.47
CA TYR A 1046 48.78 -41.28 12.64
C TYR A 1046 47.48 -40.50 12.75
N SER A 1047 47.03 -40.24 13.98
CA SER A 1047 45.76 -39.57 14.26
C SER A 1047 45.78 -38.12 13.77
N GLY A 1048 46.94 -37.45 13.79
CA GLY A 1048 47.15 -36.13 13.19
C GLY A 1048 47.02 -36.18 11.66
N LEU A 1049 47.86 -36.99 11.00
CA LEU A 1049 47.87 -37.14 9.53
C LEU A 1049 46.51 -37.58 8.97
N SER A 1050 45.81 -38.48 9.67
CA SER A 1050 44.48 -38.97 9.27
C SER A 1050 43.40 -37.87 9.25
N SER A 1051 43.60 -36.76 9.95
CA SER A 1051 42.70 -35.59 9.99
C SER A 1051 43.03 -34.53 8.94
N GLU A 1052 43.94 -34.79 8.01
CA GLU A 1052 44.25 -33.87 6.91
C GLU A 1052 43.02 -33.61 6.01
N PRO A 1053 42.83 -32.36 5.53
CA PRO A 1053 41.71 -31.99 4.66
C PRO A 1053 41.53 -32.91 3.44
N PRO A 1054 40.29 -33.12 2.93
CA PRO A 1054 40.04 -34.04 1.82
C PRO A 1054 40.64 -33.59 0.48
N ASP A 1055 40.94 -32.30 0.36
CA ASP A 1055 41.62 -31.67 -0.77
C ASP A 1055 43.16 -31.79 -0.71
N TYR A 1056 43.73 -32.34 0.36
CA TYR A 1056 45.17 -32.53 0.47
C TYR A 1056 45.60 -33.90 -0.08
N GLU A 1057 46.20 -33.88 -1.27
CA GLU A 1057 46.53 -35.06 -2.10
C GLU A 1057 47.46 -36.09 -1.43
N CYS A 1058 48.16 -35.70 -0.35
CA CYS A 1058 49.09 -36.56 0.38
C CYS A 1058 48.41 -37.56 1.32
N ASN A 1059 47.13 -37.41 1.66
CA ASN A 1059 46.41 -38.35 2.50
C ASN A 1059 45.76 -39.47 1.67
N GLY A 1060 46.49 -40.57 1.48
CA GLY A 1060 46.06 -41.73 0.69
C GLY A 1060 44.88 -42.52 1.29
N LEU A 1061 44.46 -42.26 2.54
CA LEU A 1061 43.27 -42.92 3.12
C LEU A 1061 41.95 -42.41 2.52
N HIS A 1062 41.88 -41.16 2.08
CA HIS A 1062 40.67 -40.58 1.46
C HIS A 1062 40.24 -41.32 0.19
N LEU A 1063 41.18 -41.88 -0.57
CA LEU A 1063 40.94 -42.70 -1.76
C LEU A 1063 40.27 -44.06 -1.46
N HIS A 1064 40.50 -44.60 -0.25
CA HIS A 1064 40.00 -45.92 0.16
C HIS A 1064 38.82 -45.88 1.14
N SER A 1065 38.54 -44.73 1.77
CA SER A 1065 37.51 -44.59 2.81
C SER A 1065 36.62 -43.37 2.60
N LYS A 1066 35.59 -43.50 1.75
CA LYS A 1066 34.60 -42.44 1.48
C LYS A 1066 33.69 -42.06 2.65
N GLN A 1067 33.78 -42.73 3.79
CA GLN A 1067 33.08 -42.37 5.03
C GLN A 1067 33.99 -42.63 6.22
N VAL A 1068 34.29 -41.58 6.99
CA VAL A 1068 34.76 -41.74 8.38
C VAL A 1068 33.61 -42.36 9.16
N SER A 1069 33.72 -43.67 9.43
CA SER A 1069 32.66 -44.45 10.06
C SER A 1069 32.30 -43.88 11.42
N ILE A 1070 31.00 -43.92 11.76
CA ILE A 1070 30.44 -43.67 13.10
C ILE A 1070 31.27 -44.39 14.19
N GLY A 1071 31.89 -45.53 13.87
CA GLY A 1071 32.80 -46.26 14.75
C GLY A 1071 34.01 -45.46 15.25
N THR A 1072 34.60 -44.55 14.48
CA THR A 1072 35.73 -43.70 14.94
C THR A 1072 35.28 -42.61 15.90
N LEU A 1073 34.14 -41.97 15.64
CA LEU A 1073 33.54 -40.99 16.56
C LEU A 1073 33.07 -41.66 17.86
N VAL A 1074 32.47 -42.84 17.77
CA VAL A 1074 32.12 -43.66 18.95
C VAL A 1074 33.37 -44.12 19.71
N LEU A 1075 34.45 -44.51 19.02
CA LEU A 1075 35.72 -44.87 19.66
C LEU A 1075 36.37 -43.65 20.34
N GLY A 1076 36.35 -42.48 19.72
CA GLY A 1076 36.83 -41.22 20.30
C GLY A 1076 36.02 -40.78 21.52
N MET A 1077 34.68 -40.95 21.49
CA MET A 1077 33.84 -40.75 22.68
C MET A 1077 34.13 -41.78 23.76
N LEU A 1078 34.29 -43.06 23.41
CA LEU A 1078 34.55 -44.13 24.36
C LEU A 1078 35.91 -43.94 25.05
N THR A 1079 36.97 -43.60 24.30
CA THR A 1079 38.29 -43.28 24.87
C THR A 1079 38.24 -42.02 25.73
N THR A 1080 37.46 -41.00 25.34
CA THR A 1080 37.23 -39.81 26.16
C THR A 1080 36.52 -40.16 27.47
N VAL A 1081 35.46 -40.97 27.44
CA VAL A 1081 34.72 -41.41 28.63
C VAL A 1081 35.62 -42.27 29.52
N LEU A 1082 36.32 -43.26 28.97
CA LEU A 1082 37.28 -44.10 29.71
C LEU A 1082 38.41 -43.27 30.32
N SER A 1083 38.92 -42.27 29.59
CA SER A 1083 39.94 -41.35 30.07
C SER A 1083 39.40 -40.44 31.18
N VAL A 1084 38.19 -39.87 31.05
CA VAL A 1084 37.55 -39.07 32.10
C VAL A 1084 37.27 -39.91 33.35
N VAL A 1085 36.78 -41.14 33.19
CA VAL A 1085 36.57 -42.08 34.30
C VAL A 1085 37.90 -42.44 34.97
N TYR A 1086 38.94 -42.76 34.20
CA TYR A 1086 40.28 -43.00 34.73
C TYR A 1086 40.84 -41.75 35.42
N SER A 1087 40.66 -40.55 34.84
CA SER A 1087 41.06 -39.27 35.44
C SER A 1087 40.36 -39.02 36.76
N ALA A 1088 39.05 -39.29 36.85
CA ALA A 1088 38.26 -39.11 38.06
C ALA A 1088 38.64 -40.13 39.15
N VAL A 1089 38.86 -41.40 38.79
CA VAL A 1089 39.31 -42.45 39.71
C VAL A 1089 40.75 -42.18 40.19
N ARG A 1090 41.65 -41.79 39.28
CA ARG A 1090 43.07 -41.53 39.60
C ARG A 1090 43.23 -40.24 40.40
N ALA A 1091 42.55 -39.16 40.03
CA ALA A 1091 42.45 -37.95 40.87
C ALA A 1091 41.85 -38.29 42.24
N GLY A 1092 40.91 -39.24 42.30
CA GLY A 1092 40.36 -39.80 43.55
C GLY A 1092 41.34 -40.63 44.40
N SER A 1093 42.47 -41.06 43.84
CA SER A 1093 43.45 -41.97 44.48
C SER A 1093 44.85 -41.36 44.70
N SER A 1094 45.18 -40.25 44.04
CA SER A 1094 46.55 -39.78 43.87
C SER A 1094 46.70 -38.32 44.30
N THR A 1095 47.52 -38.09 45.33
CA THR A 1095 47.61 -36.79 46.02
C THR A 1095 48.83 -35.95 45.65
N THR A 1096 49.74 -36.45 44.79
CA THR A 1096 51.13 -35.98 44.74
C THR A 1096 51.45 -34.80 43.82
N PHE A 1097 50.87 -34.68 42.62
CA PHE A 1097 51.49 -33.83 41.57
C PHE A 1097 51.09 -32.34 41.50
N LEU A 1098 49.93 -31.93 42.04
CA LEU A 1098 49.42 -30.54 41.92
C LEU A 1098 48.91 -29.93 43.24
N SER A 1099 49.20 -30.56 44.38
CA SER A 1099 48.86 -30.04 45.70
C SER A 1099 49.87 -28.96 46.16
N PRO A 1100 49.43 -27.81 46.73
CA PRO A 1100 50.35 -26.91 47.42
C PRO A 1100 51.10 -27.62 48.56
N PRO A 1101 52.34 -27.23 48.90
CA PRO A 1101 53.22 -27.96 49.82
C PRO A 1101 52.78 -28.00 51.30
N SER A 1102 51.54 -27.60 51.62
CA SER A 1102 50.98 -27.49 52.98
C SER A 1102 49.78 -28.41 53.21
N SER A 1103 49.79 -29.61 52.63
CA SER A 1103 48.78 -30.66 52.87
C SER A 1103 49.42 -31.90 53.52
N PRO A 1104 48.82 -32.52 54.56
CA PRO A 1104 49.41 -33.69 55.21
C PRO A 1104 49.42 -34.91 54.28
N ARG A 1105 50.60 -35.46 53.99
CA ARG A 1105 50.76 -36.70 53.23
C ARG A 1105 50.70 -37.91 54.18
N ILE A 1106 49.70 -38.78 54.04
CA ILE A 1106 49.65 -40.07 54.75
C ILE A 1106 50.37 -41.14 53.91
N GLY A 1107 51.48 -41.66 54.43
CA GLY A 1107 52.13 -42.85 53.89
C GLY A 1107 51.63 -44.13 54.57
N SER A 1108 51.06 -45.06 53.80
CA SER A 1108 51.24 -46.52 53.98
C SER A 1108 50.37 -47.31 53.00
N LYS A 1109 50.93 -48.38 52.44
CA LYS A 1109 50.24 -49.28 51.50
C LYS A 1109 49.21 -50.16 52.23
N LYS A 1110 47.91 -49.96 51.97
CA LYS A 1110 46.87 -50.99 52.10
C LYS A 1110 45.84 -50.87 50.97
N PRO A 1111 45.39 -51.99 50.37
CA PRO A 1111 44.46 -51.96 49.25
C PRO A 1111 43.03 -51.61 49.68
N LEU A 1112 42.40 -50.69 48.94
CA LEU A 1112 40.98 -50.39 49.01
C LEU A 1112 40.17 -51.47 48.25
N LEU A 1113 39.98 -52.63 48.88
CA LEU A 1113 38.84 -53.56 48.70
C LEU A 1113 39.10 -54.83 49.53
N LYS A 1114 38.26 -55.11 50.52
CA LYS A 1114 38.07 -56.45 51.08
C LYS A 1114 36.74 -56.99 50.57
N ALA A 1115 36.76 -58.21 50.03
CA ALA A 1115 35.55 -58.99 49.81
C ALA A 1115 34.91 -59.36 51.17
N GLY A 1116 33.60 -59.62 51.17
CA GLY A 1116 32.81 -59.77 52.39
C GLY A 1116 33.19 -60.97 53.26
N ASP A 1117 32.97 -60.83 54.58
CA ASP A 1117 31.83 -61.50 55.21
C ASP A 1117 31.63 -61.08 56.68
N THR A 1118 30.38 -61.22 57.13
CA THR A 1118 29.90 -61.24 58.54
C THR A 1118 29.77 -59.93 59.33
N GLU A 1119 28.81 -59.96 60.26
CA GLU A 1119 28.25 -58.84 61.03
C GLU A 1119 29.08 -58.41 62.25
N SER A 1120 28.69 -57.25 62.79
CA SER A 1120 28.95 -56.75 64.15
C SER A 1120 30.37 -56.22 64.44
N GLY A 1121 30.41 -54.97 64.93
CA GLY A 1121 31.65 -54.29 65.32
C GLY A 1121 31.49 -52.77 65.31
N LYS A 1122 30.95 -52.21 66.39
CA LYS A 1122 31.04 -50.75 66.62
C LYS A 1122 32.50 -50.38 66.85
N GLU A 1123 33.03 -49.45 66.06
CA GLU A 1123 34.05 -48.52 66.54
C GLU A 1123 33.49 -47.10 66.51
N GLU A 1124 33.31 -46.53 67.70
CA GLU A 1124 32.90 -45.13 67.89
C GLU A 1124 34.09 -44.22 67.59
N SER A 1125 34.19 -43.69 66.36
CA SER A 1125 35.09 -42.57 66.09
C SER A 1125 34.50 -41.30 66.71
N LYS A 1126 35.19 -40.72 67.68
CA LYS A 1126 34.80 -39.49 68.40
C LYS A 1126 34.36 -38.37 67.44
N GLU A 1127 33.27 -37.70 67.76
CA GLU A 1127 32.91 -36.44 67.11
C GLU A 1127 34.01 -35.39 67.39
N GLY A 1128 34.65 -34.87 66.34
CA GLY A 1128 35.54 -33.70 66.43
C GLY A 1128 36.90 -33.80 65.76
N GLU A 1129 37.43 -34.99 65.43
CA GLU A 1129 38.71 -35.08 64.71
C GLU A 1129 38.51 -34.86 63.19
N PRO A 1130 39.36 -34.03 62.54
CA PRO A 1130 39.26 -33.75 61.11
C PRO A 1130 39.76 -34.95 60.30
N ARG A 1131 38.83 -35.68 59.66
CA ARG A 1131 39.17 -36.69 58.66
C ARG A 1131 39.67 -35.98 57.40
N PRO A 1132 40.93 -36.15 56.95
CA PRO A 1132 41.43 -35.48 55.75
C PRO A 1132 40.68 -35.99 54.51
N VAL A 1133 40.46 -35.11 53.54
CA VAL A 1133 39.87 -35.51 52.24
C VAL A 1133 40.82 -36.45 51.50
N SER A 1134 40.29 -37.48 50.86
CA SER A 1134 41.07 -38.46 50.10
C SER A 1134 41.71 -37.89 48.84
N TYR A 1135 41.18 -36.78 48.32
CA TYR A 1135 41.68 -36.10 47.13
C TYR A 1135 41.22 -34.63 47.07
N SER A 1136 41.80 -33.85 46.15
CA SER A 1136 41.44 -32.44 45.93
C SER A 1136 40.12 -32.31 45.15
N TYR A 1137 39.04 -31.91 45.84
CA TYR A 1137 37.73 -31.65 45.23
C TYR A 1137 37.75 -30.51 44.20
N THR A 1138 38.61 -29.51 44.39
CA THR A 1138 38.85 -28.45 43.39
C THR A 1138 39.40 -29.05 42.10
N PHE A 1139 40.40 -29.92 42.20
CA PHE A 1139 41.06 -30.51 41.04
C PHE A 1139 40.16 -31.50 40.30
N PHE A 1140 39.41 -32.31 41.05
CA PHE A 1140 38.35 -33.18 40.51
C PHE A 1140 37.39 -32.39 39.60
N HIS A 1141 36.78 -31.32 40.11
CA HIS A 1141 35.85 -30.52 39.32
C HIS A 1141 36.53 -29.75 38.17
N LEU A 1142 37.79 -29.32 38.34
CA LEU A 1142 38.56 -28.67 37.27
C LEU A 1142 38.80 -29.61 36.07
N ILE A 1143 39.09 -30.90 36.32
CA ILE A 1143 39.21 -31.91 35.25
C ILE A 1143 37.90 -32.03 34.48
N PHE A 1144 36.75 -32.11 35.15
CA PHE A 1144 35.44 -32.19 34.48
C PHE A 1144 35.08 -30.91 33.70
N ALA A 1145 35.50 -29.73 34.17
CA ALA A 1145 35.35 -28.49 33.43
C ALA A 1145 36.15 -28.53 32.11
N LEU A 1146 37.42 -28.95 32.15
CA LEU A 1146 38.26 -29.09 30.95
C LEU A 1146 37.77 -30.21 30.01
N ALA A 1147 37.29 -31.33 30.56
CA ALA A 1147 36.69 -32.43 29.80
C ALA A 1147 35.46 -31.98 28.99
N SER A 1148 34.65 -31.04 29.51
CA SER A 1148 33.50 -30.51 28.77
C SER A 1148 33.93 -29.73 27.52
N MET A 1149 34.96 -28.88 27.65
CA MET A 1149 35.55 -28.11 26.54
C MET A 1149 36.15 -29.04 25.47
N TYR A 1150 36.83 -30.11 25.88
CA TYR A 1150 37.33 -31.14 24.97
C TYR A 1150 36.20 -31.90 24.25
N SER A 1151 35.16 -32.29 24.98
CA SER A 1151 34.00 -33.00 24.42
C SER A 1151 33.26 -32.16 23.37
N ALA A 1152 33.20 -30.84 23.55
CA ALA A 1152 32.66 -29.94 22.54
C ALA A 1152 33.51 -29.94 21.26
N MET A 1153 34.82 -29.79 21.36
CA MET A 1153 35.70 -29.73 20.18
C MET A 1153 35.72 -31.04 19.38
N LEU A 1154 35.62 -32.20 20.05
CA LEU A 1154 35.40 -33.49 19.37
C LEU A 1154 34.07 -33.55 18.61
N LEU A 1155 32.99 -33.04 19.21
CA LEU A 1155 31.66 -33.03 18.60
C LEU A 1155 31.50 -32.02 17.46
N THR A 1156 32.23 -30.90 17.51
CA THR A 1156 32.19 -29.83 16.50
C THR A 1156 33.35 -29.90 15.48
N GLY A 1157 34.18 -30.95 15.55
CA GLY A 1157 35.27 -31.19 14.59
C GLY A 1157 36.40 -30.15 14.58
N TRP A 1158 36.58 -29.37 15.65
CA TRP A 1158 37.60 -28.32 15.82
C TRP A 1158 37.59 -27.13 14.82
N THR A 1159 36.78 -27.18 13.76
CA THR A 1159 36.72 -26.17 12.69
C THR A 1159 35.91 -24.92 13.09
N SER A 1160 36.23 -23.78 12.47
CA SER A 1160 35.40 -22.57 12.53
C SER A 1160 34.26 -22.66 11.52
N SER A 1161 33.14 -22.01 11.83
CA SER A 1161 31.82 -22.14 11.18
C SER A 1161 31.66 -21.57 9.75
N THR A 1162 32.68 -21.72 8.89
CA THR A 1162 32.74 -21.10 7.54
C THR A 1162 33.06 -22.05 6.38
N SER A 1163 33.29 -23.35 6.61
CA SER A 1163 33.54 -24.34 5.54
C SER A 1163 32.63 -25.56 5.69
N GLY A 1164 31.75 -25.80 4.72
CA GLY A 1164 30.86 -26.96 4.71
C GLY A 1164 31.60 -28.25 4.32
N SER A 1165 31.61 -29.23 5.20
CA SER A 1165 32.04 -30.60 4.92
C SER A 1165 31.41 -31.56 5.93
N GLU A 1166 30.75 -32.62 5.46
CA GLU A 1166 30.02 -33.62 6.27
C GLU A 1166 30.93 -34.53 7.14
N LEU A 1167 32.19 -34.14 7.37
CA LEU A 1167 33.22 -34.92 8.04
C LEU A 1167 33.66 -34.23 9.34
N ILE A 1168 33.19 -34.75 10.47
CA ILE A 1168 33.67 -34.38 11.81
C ILE A 1168 35.11 -34.89 11.97
N ASP A 1169 35.97 -34.08 12.61
CA ASP A 1169 37.39 -34.39 12.93
C ASP A 1169 38.40 -34.23 11.78
N VAL A 1170 38.06 -33.47 10.73
CA VAL A 1170 38.94 -33.19 9.57
C VAL A 1170 39.28 -31.70 9.47
N GLY A 1171 40.55 -31.36 9.37
CA GLY A 1171 41.04 -29.97 9.23
C GLY A 1171 42.43 -29.73 9.85
N TRP A 1172 43.19 -28.79 9.27
CA TRP A 1172 44.56 -28.46 9.71
C TRP A 1172 44.70 -28.12 11.21
N THR A 1173 43.67 -27.53 11.83
CA THR A 1173 43.66 -27.26 13.28
C THR A 1173 43.79 -28.56 14.09
N THR A 1174 43.05 -29.62 13.70
CA THR A 1174 43.09 -30.93 14.34
C THR A 1174 44.45 -31.60 14.17
N VAL A 1175 45.03 -31.51 12.96
CA VAL A 1175 46.39 -32.00 12.65
C VAL A 1175 47.40 -31.36 13.62
N TRP A 1176 47.45 -30.03 13.68
CA TRP A 1176 48.40 -29.31 14.52
C TRP A 1176 48.20 -29.53 16.01
N VAL A 1177 46.96 -29.64 16.51
CA VAL A 1177 46.71 -29.97 17.92
C VAL A 1177 47.28 -31.34 18.28
N ARG A 1178 47.10 -32.36 17.42
CA ARG A 1178 47.61 -33.73 17.65
C ARG A 1178 49.14 -33.80 17.59
N ILE A 1179 49.75 -33.19 16.58
CA ILE A 1179 51.22 -33.13 16.44
C ILE A 1179 51.87 -32.33 17.58
N CYS A 1180 51.31 -31.18 17.98
CA CYS A 1180 51.81 -30.44 19.15
C CYS A 1180 51.63 -31.23 20.45
N THR A 1181 50.57 -32.04 20.58
CA THR A 1181 50.36 -32.94 21.73
C THR A 1181 51.40 -34.07 21.73
N GLU A 1182 51.79 -34.60 20.57
CA GLU A 1182 52.88 -35.58 20.43
C GLU A 1182 54.21 -35.00 20.93
N TRP A 1183 54.57 -33.80 20.47
CA TRP A 1183 55.80 -33.13 20.89
C TRP A 1183 55.79 -32.76 22.37
N ALA A 1184 54.66 -32.29 22.89
CA ALA A 1184 54.49 -32.03 24.32
C ALA A 1184 54.60 -33.32 25.15
N THR A 1185 54.08 -34.44 24.66
CA THR A 1185 54.23 -35.77 25.28
C THR A 1185 55.69 -36.19 25.36
N GLY A 1186 56.42 -36.06 24.26
CA GLY A 1186 57.85 -36.38 24.22
C GLY A 1186 58.69 -35.47 25.13
N ALA A 1187 58.40 -34.17 25.13
CA ALA A 1187 59.05 -33.21 26.01
C ALA A 1187 58.76 -33.50 27.49
N LEU A 1188 57.51 -33.80 27.85
CA LEU A 1188 57.12 -34.18 29.21
C LEU A 1188 57.78 -35.49 29.66
N TYR A 1189 57.81 -36.52 28.81
CA TYR A 1189 58.48 -37.79 29.13
C TYR A 1189 59.98 -37.61 29.35
N ILE A 1190 60.67 -36.90 28.45
CA ILE A 1190 62.09 -36.58 28.64
C ILE A 1190 62.28 -35.74 29.92
N TRP A 1191 61.36 -34.83 30.22
CA TRP A 1191 61.40 -34.03 31.44
C TRP A 1191 61.18 -34.84 32.73
N THR A 1192 60.33 -35.88 32.76
CA THR A 1192 60.21 -36.75 33.96
C THR A 1192 61.51 -37.47 34.28
N LEU A 1193 62.32 -37.78 33.27
CA LEU A 1193 63.64 -38.41 33.40
C LEU A 1193 64.77 -37.42 33.74
N ILE A 1194 64.72 -36.19 33.22
CA ILE A 1194 65.78 -35.18 33.38
C ILE A 1194 65.56 -34.29 34.61
N ALA A 1195 64.32 -33.95 34.98
CA ALA A 1195 64.02 -33.04 36.09
C ALA A 1195 64.65 -33.45 37.44
N PRO A 1196 64.68 -34.75 37.83
CA PRO A 1196 65.36 -35.19 39.05
C PRO A 1196 66.87 -34.90 39.07
N LEU A 1197 67.52 -34.79 37.90
CA LEU A 1197 68.95 -34.47 37.77
C LEU A 1197 69.21 -32.97 37.76
N VAL A 1198 68.29 -32.17 37.23
CA VAL A 1198 68.42 -30.71 37.13
C VAL A 1198 67.98 -30.00 38.42
N LEU A 1199 67.10 -30.60 39.21
CA LEU A 1199 66.52 -30.02 40.43
C LEU A 1199 66.57 -30.99 41.62
N PRO A 1200 67.78 -31.42 42.07
CA PRO A 1200 67.94 -32.47 43.09
C PRO A 1200 67.30 -32.16 44.45
N ASP A 1201 67.12 -30.88 44.79
CA ASP A 1201 66.50 -30.44 46.05
C ASP A 1201 64.95 -30.56 46.07
N ARG A 1202 64.34 -31.10 45.00
CA ARG A 1202 62.90 -31.25 44.85
C ARG A 1202 62.51 -32.73 44.77
N GLU A 1203 61.60 -33.16 45.64
CA GLU A 1203 60.97 -34.48 45.50
C GLU A 1203 60.09 -34.53 44.25
N PHE A 1204 60.29 -35.55 43.41
CA PHE A 1204 59.56 -35.81 42.16
C PHE A 1204 58.71 -37.10 42.22
N SER A 1205 58.25 -37.48 43.42
CA SER A 1205 57.43 -38.66 43.71
C SER A 1205 55.91 -38.40 43.71
#